data_AF-A0AAW1CFK1-F1
#
_entry.id   AF-A0AAW1CFK1-F1
#
_cell.length_a   1.000
_cell.length_b   1.000
_cell.length_c   1.000
_cell.angle_alpha   90.00
_cell.angle_beta   90.00
_cell.angle_gamma   90.00
#
_symmetry.space_group_name_H-M   'P 1'
#
loop_
_entity.id
_entity.type
_entity.pdbx_description
1 polymer ?
#
loop_
_entity_poly.entity_id
_entity_poly.type
_entity_poly.pdbx_seq_one_letter_code
_entity_poly.pdbx_strand_id
1 'polypeptide(L)'
;MPNSKERPPLLPLQPMAKEQKGPQCLKVLTTSGWNPPPGYRKMHGDLMYLYVVTMEDKHFHITGCTKGFFLNQSTEEDFNPKPAVPNHLCHSLIELLNQLSPSFKRNFAILQKKRTHRHPFERVATPYQLYAWASPQIEHTVDAIRAEDTFSSKLGYEEHIPGQTRDWNEELQTTRELPRKNLPERLLRERAIFKVHSDFVAGATRGAVAVIDGNVMAINPGEDSKMQMFIWNNIFFSLGFDVRDHYKELGGDAAAFIAPRNDLQGVRVYSAVDIPGLYTLGTVVIDYRGYRVTAQSIIPGILEREQEQSVVYGSIDFGKTVISHPKYMDLLNNAAQQLKMLPHKVLNDKNEEIELCSSVECKGIIGNDGRHYILDLLRTFPPDVNFLKLEGEELSKEVRSLGFPIEHKHKLCCLRQELIDAFVESRYMMFIKFAAYHLQQLGAKKNKERDSQSNIINNCNAIEEEKEKINDKSKDKEYESKEEVEKMSQESSMEHADAKKIVESITDSITSGQKQEFEESTKEIVRRAATSVGSLKETEFDIRFNPDVYSPGVRHVENPDAPDSLKKQRQLVKDAADFLVTNQIPNFIRELLDHSLAPMDGMLLSENLHSRGINIRYLGKITTMLSKIKQLEYLHSIAVSELITRAAKHLFNTYMQSTEMMSLSAAVSHFLNCFLSSCQVHYPQPIADEMQSKTSKRRKQNGKRKGRLNTLLSDGNNEWASLTPKSLWSQLRSELKAYYDWDLKTDNIDSSVETYALQKISLLRSFCLKTGIQILLREYSFDTKNKLTFFEEDILNIFPIVKHINPRLVMLIIFIQLVRVKSSKDI
;
A
#
# COMPACT_ATOMS: atom_id res chain seq x y z
N MET A 1 -25.50 -9.82 -11.44
CA MET A 1 -26.57 -9.87 -10.42
C MET A 1 -26.45 -11.19 -9.66
N PRO A 2 -26.57 -11.19 -8.32
CA PRO A 2 -26.70 -12.44 -7.55
C PRO A 2 -27.84 -13.29 -8.15
N ASN A 3 -27.64 -14.60 -8.29
CA ASN A 3 -28.55 -15.56 -8.94
C ASN A 3 -28.73 -15.45 -10.47
N SER A 4 -28.04 -14.54 -11.17
CA SER A 4 -28.03 -14.55 -12.64
C SER A 4 -27.22 -15.73 -13.17
N LYS A 5 -27.89 -16.69 -13.82
CA LYS A 5 -27.25 -17.76 -14.60
C LYS A 5 -26.65 -17.24 -15.90
N GLU A 6 -27.19 -16.13 -16.42
CA GLU A 6 -26.68 -15.46 -17.60
C GLU A 6 -25.40 -14.71 -17.23
N ARG A 7 -24.31 -15.13 -17.88
CA ARG A 7 -23.02 -14.44 -17.86
C ARG A 7 -23.15 -13.26 -18.82
N PRO A 8 -23.09 -12.00 -18.37
CA PRO A 8 -22.88 -10.93 -19.32
C PRO A 8 -21.58 -11.25 -20.09
N PRO A 9 -21.59 -11.23 -21.43
CA PRO A 9 -20.39 -11.54 -22.20
C PRO A 9 -19.26 -10.59 -21.81
N LEU A 10 -18.02 -11.06 -21.91
CA LEU A 10 -16.85 -10.23 -21.71
C LEU A 10 -16.74 -9.25 -22.88
N LEU A 11 -17.46 -8.14 -22.76
CA LEU A 11 -17.47 -7.07 -23.74
C LEU A 11 -16.45 -6.01 -23.33
N PRO A 12 -15.67 -5.48 -24.29
CA PRO A 12 -14.82 -4.33 -24.02
C PRO A 12 -15.72 -3.12 -23.72
N LEU A 13 -15.45 -2.46 -22.58
CA LEU A 13 -16.08 -1.20 -22.20
C LEU A 13 -15.66 -0.02 -23.10
N GLN A 14 -14.56 -0.18 -23.83
CA GLN A 14 -14.00 0.78 -24.77
C GLN A 14 -14.27 0.30 -26.21
N PRO A 15 -14.46 1.22 -27.18
CA PRO A 15 -14.65 0.86 -28.59
C PRO A 15 -13.51 -0.03 -29.08
N MET A 16 -13.86 -1.11 -29.79
CA MET A 16 -12.90 -2.12 -30.22
C MET A 16 -11.76 -1.48 -31.04
N ALA A 17 -10.54 -2.02 -30.93
CA ALA A 17 -9.35 -1.51 -31.65
C ALA A 17 -9.58 -1.32 -33.17
N LYS A 18 -10.51 -2.06 -33.78
CA LYS A 18 -10.94 -1.91 -35.18
C LYS A 18 -11.59 -0.53 -35.46
N GLU A 19 -12.33 0.03 -34.51
CA GLU A 19 -12.94 1.36 -34.62
C GLU A 19 -11.91 2.48 -34.37
N GLN A 20 -10.78 2.14 -33.75
CA GLN A 20 -9.70 3.09 -33.42
C GLN A 20 -8.61 3.23 -34.50
N LYS A 21 -8.56 2.36 -35.51
CA LYS A 21 -7.59 2.48 -36.62
C LYS A 21 -7.89 3.76 -37.43
N GLY A 22 -7.17 4.83 -37.09
CA GLY A 22 -7.15 6.08 -37.85
C GLY A 22 -6.52 5.88 -39.23
N PRO A 23 -6.65 6.86 -40.15
CA PRO A 23 -5.95 6.79 -41.42
C PRO A 23 -4.44 6.74 -41.19
N GLN A 24 -3.77 5.77 -41.80
CA GLN A 24 -2.31 5.66 -41.73
C GLN A 24 -1.68 6.84 -42.49
N CYS A 25 -0.79 7.58 -41.83
CA CYS A 25 -0.16 8.77 -42.40
C CYS A 25 1.16 8.46 -43.11
N LEU A 26 1.90 7.46 -42.60
CA LEU A 26 3.19 6.98 -43.13
C LEU A 26 3.25 5.45 -43.02
N LYS A 27 4.03 4.82 -43.89
CA LYS A 27 4.33 3.38 -43.80
C LYS A 27 5.42 3.12 -42.76
N VAL A 28 6.49 3.92 -42.79
CA VAL A 28 7.65 3.80 -41.89
C VAL A 28 8.13 5.18 -41.47
N LEU A 29 8.47 5.32 -40.20
CA LEU A 29 9.23 6.43 -39.62
C LEU A 29 10.19 5.83 -38.60
N THR A 30 11.50 5.96 -38.84
CA THR A 30 12.55 5.40 -37.99
C THR A 30 13.81 6.25 -38.07
N THR A 31 14.74 6.05 -37.15
CA THR A 31 16.12 6.51 -37.33
C THR A 31 16.74 5.86 -38.58
N SER A 32 17.46 6.66 -39.37
CA SER A 32 18.17 6.19 -40.56
C SER A 32 19.32 5.26 -40.16
N GLY A 33 19.68 4.28 -40.99
CA GLY A 33 20.86 3.43 -40.79
C GLY A 33 22.18 4.21 -40.73
N TRP A 34 22.18 5.46 -41.20
CA TRP A 34 23.31 6.40 -41.10
C TRP A 34 23.40 7.14 -39.76
N ASN A 35 22.45 6.94 -38.85
CA ASN A 35 22.43 7.55 -37.51
C ASN A 35 23.29 6.73 -36.54
N PRO A 36 24.07 7.34 -35.62
CA PRO A 36 24.18 8.78 -35.33
C PRO A 36 25.05 9.55 -36.35
N PRO A 37 24.88 10.89 -36.48
CA PRO A 37 25.71 11.68 -37.39
C PRO A 37 27.20 11.53 -37.08
N PRO A 38 28.08 11.40 -38.09
CA PRO A 38 29.52 11.32 -37.87
C PRO A 38 30.07 12.64 -37.32
N GLY A 39 31.21 12.58 -36.64
CA GLY A 39 31.77 13.73 -35.90
C GLY A 39 31.86 15.02 -36.71
N TYR A 40 32.32 14.95 -37.97
CA TYR A 40 32.41 16.13 -38.85
C TYR A 40 31.03 16.75 -39.15
N ARG A 41 29.96 15.95 -39.23
CA ARG A 41 28.59 16.44 -39.44
C ARG A 41 27.97 16.99 -38.17
N LYS A 42 28.28 16.43 -37.01
CA LYS A 42 27.90 17.02 -35.72
C LYS A 42 28.45 18.45 -35.60
N MET A 43 29.68 18.69 -36.03
CA MET A 43 30.28 20.03 -36.07
C MET A 43 29.59 20.98 -37.07
N HIS A 44 28.96 20.44 -38.11
CA HIS A 44 28.09 21.19 -39.03
C HIS A 44 26.65 21.38 -38.50
N GLY A 45 26.34 20.89 -37.31
CA GLY A 45 25.05 21.09 -36.63
C GLY A 45 24.01 20.01 -36.91
N ASP A 46 24.39 18.88 -37.52
CA ASP A 46 23.50 17.73 -37.69
C ASP A 46 23.32 17.01 -36.35
N LEU A 47 22.07 16.80 -35.96
CA LEU A 47 21.68 16.20 -34.67
C LEU A 47 21.27 14.74 -34.83
N MET A 48 20.48 14.43 -35.87
CA MET A 48 19.98 13.08 -36.14
C MET A 48 19.64 12.89 -37.62
N TYR A 49 19.62 11.64 -38.08
CA TYR A 49 19.10 11.27 -39.40
C TYR A 49 17.89 10.36 -39.27
N LEU A 50 16.84 10.67 -40.03
CA LEU A 50 15.58 9.92 -40.07
C LEU A 50 15.37 9.29 -41.45
N TYR A 51 14.68 8.16 -41.47
CA TYR A 51 14.24 7.47 -42.66
C TYR A 51 12.71 7.37 -42.65
N VAL A 52 12.09 7.78 -43.76
CA VAL A 52 10.64 7.86 -43.90
C VAL A 52 10.20 7.17 -45.19
N VAL A 53 9.18 6.33 -45.08
CA VAL A 53 8.46 5.76 -46.22
C VAL A 53 7.03 6.26 -46.19
N THR A 54 6.63 7.00 -47.23
CA THR A 54 5.28 7.58 -47.31
C THR A 54 4.25 6.56 -47.79
N MET A 55 2.96 6.91 -47.69
CA MET A 55 1.88 6.05 -48.21
C MET A 55 1.94 5.89 -49.73
N GLU A 56 2.62 6.79 -50.43
CA GLU A 56 2.89 6.73 -51.87
C GLU A 56 4.13 5.93 -52.25
N ASP A 57 4.68 5.12 -51.34
CA ASP A 57 5.90 4.31 -51.58
C ASP A 57 7.14 5.14 -51.95
N LYS A 58 7.21 6.38 -51.45
CA LYS A 58 8.40 7.23 -51.59
C LYS A 58 9.29 7.12 -50.36
N HIS A 59 10.58 6.95 -50.60
CA HIS A 59 11.62 6.78 -49.59
C HIS A 59 12.40 8.09 -49.43
N PHE A 60 12.54 8.57 -48.20
CA PHE A 60 13.17 9.84 -47.90
C PHE A 60 14.14 9.72 -46.73
N HIS A 61 15.33 10.32 -46.87
CA HIS A 61 16.30 10.49 -45.79
C HIS A 61 16.31 11.95 -45.33
N ILE A 62 15.97 12.18 -44.06
CA ILE A 62 15.80 13.53 -43.49
C ILE A 62 16.91 13.79 -42.49
N THR A 63 17.54 14.95 -42.60
CA THR A 63 18.48 15.47 -41.59
C THR A 63 17.75 16.40 -40.63
N GLY A 64 17.84 16.10 -39.33
CA GLY A 64 17.50 17.03 -38.27
C GLY A 64 18.74 17.80 -37.84
N CYS A 65 18.69 19.13 -37.91
CA CYS A 65 19.75 20.03 -37.48
C CYS A 65 19.20 21.12 -36.55
N THR A 66 20.07 21.95 -36.00
CA THR A 66 19.66 23.06 -35.10
C THR A 66 18.70 24.08 -35.74
N LYS A 67 18.62 24.12 -37.07
CA LYS A 67 17.71 25.01 -37.82
C LYS A 67 16.35 24.38 -38.15
N GLY A 68 16.22 23.05 -38.03
CA GLY A 68 15.01 22.31 -38.39
C GLY A 68 15.30 21.00 -39.11
N PHE A 69 14.39 20.60 -39.99
CA PHE A 69 14.42 19.36 -40.76
C PHE A 69 14.51 19.64 -42.25
N PHE A 70 15.36 18.92 -42.97
CA PHE A 70 15.45 18.98 -44.42
C PHE A 70 15.75 17.62 -45.05
N LEU A 71 15.40 17.44 -46.32
CA LEU A 71 15.70 16.22 -47.07
C LEU A 71 17.18 16.23 -47.50
N ASN A 72 17.92 15.16 -47.22
CA ASN A 72 19.29 14.97 -47.71
C ASN A 72 19.31 14.04 -48.95
N GLN A 73 20.47 13.93 -49.59
CA GLN A 73 20.67 13.13 -50.79
C GLN A 73 21.16 11.71 -50.49
N SER A 74 21.12 11.29 -49.23
CA SER A 74 21.53 9.93 -48.86
C SER A 74 20.54 8.91 -49.41
N THR A 75 21.06 7.70 -49.64
CA THR A 75 20.30 6.51 -50.01
C THR A 75 20.54 5.41 -48.97
N GLU A 76 19.98 4.23 -49.15
CA GLU A 76 20.23 3.09 -48.26
C GLU A 76 21.69 2.59 -48.36
N GLU A 77 22.36 2.80 -49.50
CA GLU A 77 23.70 2.30 -49.78
C GLU A 77 24.78 3.39 -49.73
N ASP A 78 24.46 4.62 -50.13
CA ASP A 78 25.41 5.75 -50.20
C ASP A 78 25.02 6.90 -49.27
N PHE A 79 25.99 7.38 -48.50
CA PHE A 79 25.80 8.46 -47.55
C PHE A 79 26.16 9.81 -48.18
N ASN A 80 25.14 10.63 -48.44
CA ASN A 80 25.31 11.98 -48.98
C ASN A 80 24.46 13.00 -48.18
N PRO A 81 25.05 13.68 -47.18
CA PRO A 81 24.32 14.56 -46.27
C PRO A 81 23.98 15.93 -46.88
N LYS A 82 24.26 16.16 -48.17
CA LYS A 82 23.92 17.42 -48.84
C LYS A 82 22.40 17.57 -48.96
N PRO A 83 21.85 18.79 -48.85
CA PRO A 83 20.43 19.03 -49.07
C PRO A 83 19.99 18.56 -50.46
N ALA A 84 18.85 17.88 -50.52
CA ALA A 84 18.20 17.53 -51.78
C ALA A 84 17.73 18.79 -52.52
N VAL A 85 17.55 18.66 -53.83
CA VAL A 85 17.00 19.71 -54.69
C VAL A 85 15.62 19.25 -55.15
N PRO A 86 14.54 20.03 -54.94
CA PRO A 86 14.47 21.32 -54.22
C PRO A 86 14.76 21.22 -52.71
N ASN A 87 15.40 22.25 -52.16
CA ASN A 87 15.75 22.30 -50.74
C ASN A 87 14.54 22.71 -49.90
N HIS A 88 13.93 21.74 -49.23
CA HIS A 88 12.84 21.94 -48.27
C HIS A 88 13.40 21.96 -46.85
N LEU A 89 13.62 23.14 -46.28
CA LEU A 89 13.97 23.31 -44.88
C LEU A 89 12.73 23.79 -44.11
N CYS A 90 12.29 23.02 -43.12
CA CYS A 90 11.16 23.38 -42.25
C CYS A 90 11.55 23.26 -40.78
N HIS A 91 11.03 24.14 -39.93
CA HIS A 91 11.28 24.05 -38.48
C HIS A 91 10.59 22.84 -37.83
N SER A 92 9.48 22.37 -38.42
CA SER A 92 8.74 21.19 -37.95
C SER A 92 8.85 20.03 -38.94
N LEU A 93 9.10 18.82 -38.44
CA LEU A 93 9.05 17.59 -39.23
C LEU A 93 7.66 17.40 -39.88
N ILE A 94 6.60 17.79 -39.18
CA ILE A 94 5.22 17.68 -39.69
C ILE A 94 5.04 18.56 -40.93
N GLU A 95 5.60 19.76 -40.92
CA GLU A 95 5.51 20.70 -42.05
C GLU A 95 6.29 20.18 -43.26
N LEU A 96 7.50 19.64 -43.03
CA LEU A 96 8.27 18.99 -44.08
C LEU A 96 7.49 17.82 -44.69
N LEU A 97 6.92 16.94 -43.87
CA LEU A 97 6.12 15.80 -44.34
C LEU A 97 4.84 16.23 -45.08
N ASN A 98 4.20 17.33 -44.66
CA ASN A 98 3.05 17.91 -45.38
C ASN A 98 3.42 18.43 -46.78
N GLN A 99 4.66 18.88 -46.98
CA GLN A 99 5.16 19.29 -48.29
C GLN A 99 5.56 18.09 -49.15
N LEU A 100 6.16 17.04 -48.54
CA LEU A 100 6.66 15.86 -49.24
C LEU A 100 5.54 14.88 -49.66
N SER A 101 4.50 14.71 -48.84
CA SER A 101 3.42 13.73 -49.08
C SER A 101 2.03 14.39 -48.99
N PRO A 102 1.33 14.51 -50.12
CA PRO A 102 -0.07 14.93 -50.13
C PRO A 102 -0.99 14.00 -49.31
N SER A 103 -0.70 12.70 -49.29
CA SER A 103 -1.47 11.74 -48.49
C SER A 103 -1.24 11.96 -47.01
N PHE A 104 0.00 12.23 -46.58
CA PHE A 104 0.29 12.60 -45.20
C PHE A 104 -0.51 13.84 -44.80
N LYS A 105 -0.46 14.92 -45.60
CA LYS A 105 -1.20 16.17 -45.31
C LYS A 105 -2.70 15.93 -45.13
N ARG A 106 -3.31 15.13 -46.00
CA ARG A 106 -4.74 14.79 -45.92
C ARG A 106 -5.04 13.91 -44.69
N ASN A 107 -4.31 12.81 -44.53
CA ASN A 107 -4.57 11.81 -43.49
C ASN A 107 -4.29 12.37 -42.09
N PHE A 108 -3.24 13.18 -41.94
CA PHE A 108 -2.87 13.81 -40.68
C PHE A 108 -3.94 14.82 -40.23
N ALA A 109 -4.52 15.61 -41.15
CA ALA A 109 -5.63 16.50 -40.84
C ALA A 109 -6.88 15.73 -40.38
N ILE A 110 -7.21 14.60 -41.03
CA ILE A 110 -8.30 13.71 -40.63
C ILE A 110 -8.01 13.11 -39.24
N LEU A 111 -6.78 12.68 -38.99
CA LEU A 111 -6.35 12.12 -37.71
C LEU A 111 -6.48 13.14 -36.58
N GLN A 112 -6.06 14.40 -36.79
CA GLN A 112 -6.24 15.48 -35.82
C GLN A 112 -7.72 15.73 -35.51
N LYS A 113 -8.58 15.81 -36.55
CA LYS A 113 -10.02 15.99 -36.37
C LYS A 113 -10.64 14.81 -35.60
N LYS A 114 -10.24 13.57 -35.88
CA LYS A 114 -10.67 12.41 -35.09
C LYS A 114 -10.23 12.52 -33.63
N ARG A 115 -9.01 12.99 -33.36
CA ARG A 115 -8.48 13.16 -31.99
C ARG A 115 -9.25 14.21 -31.19
N THR A 116 -9.75 15.28 -31.83
CA THR A 116 -10.55 16.29 -31.12
C THR A 116 -11.96 15.80 -30.76
N HIS A 117 -12.51 14.83 -31.51
CA HIS A 117 -13.77 14.18 -31.19
C HIS A 117 -13.68 13.12 -30.07
N ARG A 118 -12.47 12.71 -29.67
CA ARG A 118 -12.29 11.77 -28.55
C ARG A 118 -12.66 12.44 -27.23
N HIS A 119 -13.16 11.63 -26.31
CA HIS A 119 -13.52 12.10 -24.98
C HIS A 119 -12.30 12.79 -24.32
N PRO A 120 -12.46 13.93 -23.61
CA PRO A 120 -11.34 14.61 -22.94
C PRO A 120 -10.48 13.68 -22.06
N PHE A 121 -11.10 12.70 -21.39
CA PHE A 121 -10.38 11.69 -20.59
C PHE A 121 -9.46 10.76 -21.41
N GLU A 122 -9.72 10.54 -22.69
CA GLU A 122 -8.82 9.78 -23.59
C GLU A 122 -7.64 10.64 -24.07
N ARG A 123 -7.71 11.96 -23.90
CA ARG A 123 -6.68 12.91 -24.34
C ARG A 123 -5.70 13.27 -23.23
N VAL A 124 -6.03 12.99 -21.98
CA VAL A 124 -5.21 13.26 -20.80
C VAL A 124 -4.41 11.99 -20.49
N ALA A 125 -3.09 12.09 -20.51
CA ALA A 125 -2.24 11.00 -20.05
C ALA A 125 -2.52 10.74 -18.56
N THR A 126 -2.79 9.48 -18.21
CA THR A 126 -2.91 9.10 -16.80
C THR A 126 -1.52 9.11 -16.17
N PRO A 127 -1.35 9.72 -14.99
CA PRO A 127 -0.06 9.81 -14.33
C PRO A 127 0.48 8.44 -13.91
N TYR A 128 -0.43 7.53 -13.51
CA TYR A 128 -0.11 6.15 -13.20
C TYR A 128 -0.46 5.24 -14.38
N GLN A 129 0.39 4.25 -14.62
CA GLN A 129 0.12 3.19 -15.58
C GLN A 129 -1.02 2.32 -15.07
N LEU A 130 -2.10 2.22 -15.85
CA LEU A 130 -3.22 1.33 -15.58
C LEU A 130 -3.07 0.07 -16.44
N TYR A 131 -3.02 -1.08 -15.79
CA TYR A 131 -2.94 -2.37 -16.47
C TYR A 131 -4.33 -3.00 -16.54
N ALA A 132 -4.80 -3.23 -17.76
CA ALA A 132 -6.04 -3.98 -17.98
C ALA A 132 -5.79 -5.48 -17.75
N TRP A 133 -6.64 -6.12 -16.95
CA TRP A 133 -6.56 -7.56 -16.66
C TRP A 133 -6.89 -8.45 -17.87
N ALA A 134 -7.60 -7.91 -18.86
CA ALA A 134 -7.89 -8.57 -20.13
C ALA A 134 -7.63 -7.62 -21.30
N SER A 135 -7.01 -8.13 -22.37
CA SER A 135 -6.70 -7.35 -23.58
C SER A 135 -7.12 -8.11 -24.83
N PRO A 136 -7.67 -7.43 -25.87
CA PRO A 136 -7.90 -8.07 -27.16
C PRO A 136 -6.59 -8.56 -27.77
N GLN A 137 -6.70 -9.50 -28.71
CA GLN A 137 -5.57 -9.88 -29.55
C GLN A 137 -5.16 -8.68 -30.39
N ILE A 138 -3.94 -8.19 -30.16
CA ILE A 138 -3.34 -7.12 -30.95
C ILE A 138 -2.45 -7.79 -32.00
N GLU A 139 -2.72 -7.50 -33.26
CA GLU A 139 -1.90 -7.95 -34.38
C GLU A 139 -0.49 -7.33 -34.27
N HIS A 140 0.54 -8.17 -34.26
CA HIS A 140 1.93 -7.71 -34.15
C HIS A 140 2.41 -7.20 -35.52
N THR A 141 2.29 -5.89 -35.74
CA THR A 141 2.77 -5.23 -36.96
C THR A 141 4.23 -4.81 -36.84
N VAL A 142 4.92 -4.69 -37.98
CA VAL A 142 6.27 -4.10 -38.04
C VAL A 142 6.20 -2.67 -37.51
N ASP A 143 7.01 -2.38 -36.50
CA ASP A 143 7.09 -1.07 -35.86
C ASP A 143 8.53 -0.82 -35.43
N ALA A 144 9.22 0.02 -36.19
CA ALA A 144 10.62 0.36 -35.93
C ALA A 144 10.79 1.20 -34.66
N ILE A 145 9.78 2.01 -34.30
CA ILE A 145 9.80 2.83 -33.07
C ILE A 145 9.76 1.90 -31.86
N ARG A 146 8.91 0.85 -31.87
CA ARG A 146 8.89 -0.16 -30.81
C ARG A 146 10.26 -0.84 -30.62
N ALA A 147 10.98 -1.10 -31.71
CA ALA A 147 12.33 -1.68 -31.64
C ALA A 147 13.35 -0.69 -31.06
N GLU A 148 13.30 0.58 -31.46
CA GLU A 148 14.16 1.67 -30.95
C GLU A 148 13.92 1.93 -29.46
N ASP A 149 12.66 2.05 -29.03
CA ASP A 149 12.25 2.25 -27.62
C ASP A 149 12.75 1.12 -26.70
N THR A 150 12.77 -0.11 -27.21
CA THR A 150 13.28 -1.28 -26.47
C THR A 150 14.78 -1.16 -26.20
N PHE A 151 15.54 -0.54 -27.10
CA PHE A 151 16.99 -0.37 -26.94
C PHE A 151 17.30 0.71 -25.90
N SER A 152 16.61 1.85 -25.96
CA SER A 152 16.75 2.94 -24.99
C SER A 152 16.39 2.50 -23.57
N SER A 153 15.32 1.71 -23.42
CA SER A 153 14.84 1.25 -22.11
C SER A 153 15.70 0.16 -21.46
N LYS A 154 16.33 -0.74 -22.23
CA LYS A 154 17.09 -1.89 -21.69
C LYS A 154 18.50 -1.54 -21.19
N LEU A 155 19.13 -0.51 -21.72
CA LEU A 155 20.49 -0.11 -21.30
C LEU A 155 20.51 0.89 -20.13
N GLY A 156 19.35 1.24 -19.56
CA GLY A 156 19.29 2.20 -18.44
C GLY A 156 19.67 3.63 -18.84
N TYR A 157 19.77 3.93 -20.13
CA TYR A 157 19.87 5.29 -20.64
C TYR A 157 18.47 5.91 -20.63
N GLU A 158 18.05 6.47 -19.49
CA GLU A 158 16.89 7.36 -19.50
C GLU A 158 17.14 8.60 -20.39
N GLU A 159 16.07 9.14 -20.96
CA GLU A 159 16.01 10.30 -21.87
C GLU A 159 16.56 11.64 -21.33
N HIS A 160 17.11 11.68 -20.11
CA HIS A 160 17.66 12.91 -19.55
C HIS A 160 19.19 12.90 -19.68
N ILE A 161 19.69 13.95 -20.36
CA ILE A 161 21.07 14.42 -20.52
C ILE A 161 22.15 13.35 -20.23
N PRO A 162 22.83 12.80 -21.26
CA PRO A 162 23.97 11.91 -21.06
C PRO A 162 24.98 12.50 -20.07
N GLY A 163 25.14 11.86 -18.90
CA GLY A 163 26.07 12.27 -17.85
C GLY A 163 25.45 12.83 -16.57
N GLN A 164 24.13 13.06 -16.50
CA GLN A 164 23.44 13.38 -15.23
C GLN A 164 22.51 12.24 -14.83
N THR A 165 22.88 11.51 -13.78
CA THR A 165 21.95 10.60 -13.10
C THR A 165 20.97 11.42 -12.28
N ARG A 166 19.68 11.09 -12.35
CA ARG A 166 18.63 11.81 -11.62
C ARG A 166 18.81 11.58 -10.12
N ASP A 167 18.71 12.64 -9.33
CA ASP A 167 18.69 12.53 -7.86
C ASP A 167 17.24 12.53 -7.37
N TRP A 168 16.71 11.32 -7.21
CA TRP A 168 15.33 11.13 -6.75
C TRP A 168 15.09 11.70 -5.35
N ASN A 169 16.08 11.59 -4.46
CA ASN A 169 15.91 12.08 -3.10
C ASN A 169 15.83 13.60 -3.09
N GLU A 170 16.74 14.28 -3.80
CA GLU A 170 16.73 15.74 -3.87
C GLU A 170 15.42 16.28 -4.47
N GLU A 171 14.92 15.67 -5.55
CA GLU A 171 13.64 16.08 -6.14
C GLU A 171 12.45 15.85 -5.19
N LEU A 172 12.43 14.74 -4.48
CA LEU A 172 11.37 14.44 -3.50
C LEU A 172 11.41 15.42 -2.32
N GLN A 173 12.59 15.75 -1.80
CA GLN A 173 12.70 16.66 -0.66
C GLN A 173 12.45 18.13 -1.06
N THR A 174 12.99 18.59 -2.19
CA THR A 174 12.77 19.98 -2.66
C THR A 174 11.31 20.28 -2.94
N THR A 175 10.56 19.32 -3.52
CA THR A 175 9.11 19.50 -3.72
C THR A 175 8.34 19.54 -2.40
N ARG A 176 8.81 18.85 -1.36
CA ARG A 176 8.25 18.97 -0.01
C ARG A 176 8.62 20.29 0.67
N GLU A 177 9.77 20.87 0.39
CA GLU A 177 10.22 22.15 0.96
C GLU A 177 9.49 23.38 0.38
N LEU A 178 8.74 23.21 -0.71
CA LEU A 178 7.95 24.29 -1.31
C LEU A 178 7.02 24.97 -0.30
N PRO A 179 6.80 26.29 -0.45
CA PRO A 179 5.97 27.06 0.48
C PRO A 179 4.52 26.58 0.47
N ARG A 180 3.85 26.75 1.61
CA ARG A 180 2.48 26.28 1.86
C ARG A 180 1.61 27.33 2.57
N LYS A 181 1.96 28.61 2.51
CA LYS A 181 1.23 29.67 3.24
C LYS A 181 -0.11 29.94 2.56
N ASN A 182 -0.08 30.11 1.23
CA ASN A 182 -1.26 30.49 0.46
C ASN A 182 -1.82 29.31 -0.35
N LEU A 183 -3.10 29.37 -0.70
CA LEU A 183 -3.75 28.32 -1.52
C LEU A 183 -3.03 28.07 -2.87
N PRO A 184 -2.59 29.09 -3.64
CA PRO A 184 -1.86 28.86 -4.88
C PRO A 184 -0.52 28.13 -4.68
N GLU A 185 0.20 28.45 -3.60
CA GLU A 185 1.47 27.79 -3.25
C GLU A 185 1.23 26.33 -2.87
N ARG A 186 0.19 26.06 -2.05
CA ARG A 186 -0.23 24.68 -1.73
C ARG A 186 -0.58 23.90 -2.98
N LEU A 187 -1.32 24.49 -3.92
CA LEU A 187 -1.65 23.85 -5.19
C LEU A 187 -0.42 23.54 -6.04
N LEU A 188 0.54 24.46 -6.10
CA LEU A 188 1.79 24.25 -6.83
C LEU A 188 2.62 23.14 -6.19
N ARG A 189 2.75 23.15 -4.86
CA ARG A 189 3.43 22.13 -4.07
C ARG A 189 2.83 20.75 -4.29
N GLU A 190 1.52 20.61 -4.13
CA GLU A 190 0.83 19.33 -4.35
C GLU A 190 1.01 18.81 -5.79
N ARG A 191 0.98 19.69 -6.80
CA ARG A 191 1.25 19.29 -8.19
C ARG A 191 2.68 18.82 -8.40
N ALA A 192 3.65 19.51 -7.81
CA ALA A 192 5.06 19.15 -7.90
C ALA A 192 5.33 17.81 -7.21
N ILE A 193 4.86 17.64 -5.97
CA ILE A 193 4.93 16.37 -5.23
C ILE A 193 4.29 15.25 -6.04
N PHE A 194 3.08 15.47 -6.57
CA PHE A 194 2.39 14.48 -7.38
C PHE A 194 3.19 14.06 -8.62
N LYS A 195 3.75 15.03 -9.35
CA LYS A 195 4.51 14.76 -10.58
C LYS A 195 5.81 14.00 -10.29
N VAL A 196 6.62 14.48 -9.34
CA VAL A 196 7.89 13.84 -8.98
C VAL A 196 7.65 12.44 -8.41
N HIS A 197 6.66 12.29 -7.52
CA HIS A 197 6.31 10.98 -6.96
C HIS A 197 5.81 10.02 -8.05
N SER A 198 5.01 10.49 -9.02
CA SER A 198 4.55 9.67 -10.14
C SER A 198 5.72 9.17 -11.00
N ASP A 199 6.69 10.04 -11.26
CA ASP A 199 7.89 9.68 -12.02
C ASP A 199 8.78 8.71 -11.23
N PHE A 200 8.93 8.93 -9.91
CA PHE A 200 9.66 8.02 -9.02
C PHE A 200 9.03 6.63 -9.01
N VAL A 201 7.71 6.55 -8.91
CA VAL A 201 6.96 5.29 -8.99
C VAL A 201 7.20 4.59 -10.33
N ALA A 202 7.19 5.31 -11.44
CA ALA A 202 7.46 4.75 -12.77
C ALA A 202 8.93 4.27 -12.92
N GLY A 203 9.89 5.00 -12.37
CA GLY A 203 11.30 4.61 -12.27
C GLY A 203 11.48 3.35 -11.43
N ALA A 204 10.95 3.34 -10.21
CA ALA A 204 11.00 2.21 -9.29
C ALA A 204 10.34 0.94 -9.89
N THR A 205 9.22 1.10 -10.60
CA THR A 205 8.53 -0.03 -11.24
C THR A 205 9.39 -0.68 -12.33
N ARG A 206 10.01 0.13 -13.21
CA ARG A 206 10.92 -0.38 -14.24
C ARG A 206 12.17 -1.03 -13.65
N GLY A 207 12.76 -0.41 -12.63
CA GLY A 207 13.91 -0.95 -11.91
C GLY A 207 13.60 -2.29 -11.24
N ALA A 208 12.46 -2.42 -10.57
CA ALA A 208 12.04 -3.67 -9.93
C ALA A 208 11.84 -4.81 -10.95
N VAL A 209 11.22 -4.52 -12.10
CA VAL A 209 11.08 -5.51 -13.19
C VAL A 209 12.46 -5.92 -13.72
N ALA A 210 13.36 -4.96 -13.96
CA ALA A 210 14.71 -5.24 -14.44
C ALA A 210 15.55 -6.06 -13.45
N VAL A 211 15.39 -5.83 -12.14
CA VAL A 211 16.03 -6.62 -11.08
C VAL A 211 15.56 -8.07 -11.10
N ILE A 212 14.24 -8.30 -11.11
CA ILE A 212 13.67 -9.66 -11.11
C ILE A 212 13.96 -10.42 -12.41
N ASP A 213 14.00 -9.72 -13.55
CA ASP A 213 14.36 -10.32 -14.82
C ASP A 213 15.89 -10.57 -14.97
N GLY A 214 16.69 -10.19 -13.97
CA GLY A 214 18.14 -10.45 -13.93
C GLY A 214 18.97 -9.52 -14.83
N ASN A 215 18.39 -8.38 -15.24
CA ASN A 215 19.06 -7.38 -16.08
C ASN A 215 19.93 -6.39 -15.27
N VAL A 216 19.78 -6.37 -13.93
CA VAL A 216 20.55 -5.51 -13.03
C VAL A 216 21.47 -6.36 -12.17
N MET A 217 22.76 -5.99 -12.11
CA MET A 217 23.73 -6.69 -11.26
C MET A 217 23.56 -6.29 -9.80
N ALA A 218 23.66 -7.28 -8.90
CA ALA A 218 23.68 -7.04 -7.46
C ALA A 218 24.98 -6.31 -7.05
N ILE A 219 24.88 -5.47 -6.01
CA ILE A 219 26.02 -4.79 -5.38
C ILE A 219 26.88 -5.81 -4.63
N ASN A 220 26.22 -6.79 -4.03
CA ASN A 220 26.74 -7.89 -3.24
C ASN A 220 26.56 -9.24 -3.97
N PRO A 221 27.20 -9.48 -5.13
CA PRO A 221 27.00 -10.69 -5.92
C PRO A 221 27.52 -11.98 -5.24
N GLY A 222 28.30 -11.84 -4.16
CA GLY A 222 28.81 -12.96 -3.38
C GLY A 222 27.82 -13.51 -2.34
N GLU A 223 26.72 -12.81 -2.07
CA GLU A 223 25.65 -13.30 -1.20
C GLU A 223 24.59 -14.09 -1.99
N ASP A 224 23.81 -14.91 -1.29
CA ASP A 224 22.71 -15.68 -1.89
C ASP A 224 21.71 -14.77 -2.61
N SER A 225 21.08 -15.29 -3.66
CA SER A 225 20.13 -14.54 -4.50
C SER A 225 19.03 -13.82 -3.73
N LYS A 226 18.56 -14.41 -2.61
CA LYS A 226 17.54 -13.81 -1.74
C LYS A 226 18.03 -12.63 -0.90
N MET A 227 19.35 -12.52 -0.69
CA MET A 227 20.00 -11.47 0.11
C MET A 227 20.62 -10.36 -0.75
N GLN A 228 20.51 -10.48 -2.07
CA GLN A 228 21.08 -9.50 -3.00
C GLN A 228 20.35 -8.16 -2.95
N MET A 229 21.16 -7.10 -2.98
CA MET A 229 20.74 -5.70 -3.04
C MET A 229 21.16 -5.11 -4.38
N PHE A 230 20.33 -4.22 -4.92
CA PHE A 230 20.53 -3.67 -6.26
C PHE A 230 20.41 -2.15 -6.22
N ILE A 231 21.18 -1.47 -7.07
CA ILE A 231 20.99 -0.05 -7.36
C ILE A 231 20.74 0.10 -8.84
N TRP A 232 19.66 0.79 -9.20
CA TRP A 232 19.35 1.13 -10.58
C TRP A 232 18.74 2.52 -10.65
N ASN A 233 19.25 3.38 -11.53
CA ASN A 233 18.84 4.77 -11.67
C ASN A 233 18.79 5.54 -10.32
N ASN A 234 19.82 5.40 -9.47
CA ASN A 234 19.89 5.98 -8.12
C ASN A 234 18.72 5.61 -7.18
N ILE A 235 18.07 4.46 -7.43
CA ILE A 235 17.08 3.86 -6.54
C ILE A 235 17.68 2.58 -5.97
N PHE A 236 17.56 2.40 -4.67
CA PHE A 236 17.96 1.18 -3.96
C PHE A 236 16.82 0.17 -3.97
N PHE A 237 17.13 -1.08 -4.29
CA PHE A 237 16.17 -2.18 -4.34
C PHE A 237 16.61 -3.33 -3.44
N SER A 238 15.68 -3.83 -2.63
CA SER A 238 15.86 -5.01 -1.78
C SER A 238 14.69 -5.99 -1.95
N LEU A 239 14.98 -7.28 -1.82
CA LEU A 239 13.97 -8.35 -1.88
C LEU A 239 13.36 -8.59 -0.50
N GLY A 240 12.05 -8.83 -0.44
CA GLY A 240 11.29 -9.08 0.80
C GLY A 240 11.42 -10.51 1.34
N PHE A 241 12.65 -11.02 1.50
CA PHE A 241 12.96 -12.31 2.13
C PHE A 241 13.57 -12.11 3.51
N ASP A 242 13.51 -13.14 4.35
CA ASP A 242 14.20 -13.11 5.63
C ASP A 242 15.71 -13.26 5.43
N VAL A 243 16.45 -12.20 5.73
CA VAL A 243 17.90 -12.12 5.55
C VAL A 243 18.57 -12.43 6.89
N ARG A 244 19.47 -13.42 6.93
CA ARG A 244 20.25 -13.79 8.13
C ARG A 244 19.38 -14.12 9.35
N ASP A 245 18.22 -14.76 9.15
CA ASP A 245 17.27 -15.14 10.21
C ASP A 245 16.78 -13.93 11.05
N HIS A 246 16.82 -12.72 10.49
CA HIS A 246 16.42 -11.46 11.15
C HIS A 246 14.97 -11.50 11.65
N TYR A 247 14.08 -12.17 10.92
CA TYR A 247 12.66 -12.29 11.24
C TYR A 247 12.26 -13.68 11.73
N LYS A 248 13.21 -14.59 11.98
CA LYS A 248 12.93 -15.99 12.35
C LYS A 248 11.97 -16.12 13.53
N GLU A 249 12.18 -15.34 14.59
CA GLU A 249 11.32 -15.35 15.79
C GLU A 249 9.95 -14.69 15.57
N LEU A 250 9.84 -13.87 14.51
CA LEU A 250 8.67 -13.11 14.11
C LEU A 250 7.84 -13.79 13.00
N GLY A 251 8.29 -14.93 12.44
CA GLY A 251 7.59 -15.66 11.38
C GLY A 251 8.37 -15.83 10.07
N GLY A 252 9.67 -15.53 10.06
CA GLY A 252 10.58 -15.73 8.92
C GLY A 252 10.16 -14.97 7.67
N ASP A 253 10.15 -15.66 6.52
CA ASP A 253 9.77 -15.09 5.22
C ASP A 253 8.37 -14.45 5.22
N ALA A 254 7.43 -14.97 6.01
CA ALA A 254 6.09 -14.38 6.12
C ALA A 254 6.12 -12.99 6.78
N ALA A 255 7.01 -12.79 7.76
CA ALA A 255 7.22 -11.50 8.41
C ALA A 255 8.00 -10.54 7.48
N ALA A 256 9.08 -11.02 6.85
CA ALA A 256 9.86 -10.24 5.90
C ALA A 256 9.03 -9.75 4.70
N PHE A 257 8.08 -10.56 4.23
CA PHE A 257 7.15 -10.15 3.18
C PHE A 257 6.25 -8.99 3.64
N ILE A 258 5.83 -8.95 4.90
CA ILE A 258 4.89 -7.93 5.42
C ILE A 258 5.59 -6.68 5.93
N ALA A 259 6.83 -6.78 6.40
CA ALA A 259 7.60 -5.66 6.95
C ALA A 259 7.64 -4.42 6.02
N PRO A 260 7.96 -4.52 4.70
CA PRO A 260 7.93 -3.37 3.80
C PRO A 260 6.57 -2.68 3.68
N ARG A 261 5.48 -3.44 3.86
CA ARG A 261 4.13 -2.87 3.82
C ARG A 261 3.84 -2.04 5.07
N ASN A 262 4.28 -2.52 6.23
CA ASN A 262 4.15 -1.77 7.49
C ASN A 262 5.05 -0.53 7.47
N ASP A 263 6.27 -0.64 6.94
CA ASP A 263 7.16 0.51 6.73
C ASP A 263 6.51 1.56 5.82
N LEU A 264 6.00 1.17 4.64
CA LEU A 264 5.29 2.09 3.73
C LEU A 264 4.09 2.79 4.41
N GLN A 265 3.39 2.08 5.28
CA GLN A 265 2.29 2.64 6.06
C GLN A 265 2.79 3.66 7.10
N GLY A 266 3.93 3.42 7.72
CA GLY A 266 4.62 4.40 8.57
C GLY A 266 5.04 5.63 7.77
N VAL A 267 5.74 5.44 6.63
CA VAL A 267 6.17 6.54 5.74
C VAL A 267 4.98 7.38 5.29
N ARG A 268 3.86 6.74 4.90
CA ARG A 268 2.61 7.43 4.52
C ARG A 268 2.15 8.40 5.60
N VAL A 269 2.24 7.98 6.86
CA VAL A 269 1.67 8.72 7.99
C VAL A 269 2.62 9.82 8.47
N TYR A 270 3.93 9.55 8.56
CA TYR A 270 4.93 10.62 8.79
C TYR A 270 4.93 11.65 7.66
N SER A 271 4.75 11.23 6.41
CA SER A 271 4.61 12.15 5.27
C SER A 271 3.32 12.98 5.33
N ALA A 272 2.23 12.45 5.92
CA ALA A 272 0.98 13.18 6.07
C ALA A 272 1.00 14.21 7.21
N VAL A 273 1.77 13.95 8.28
CA VAL A 273 2.01 14.91 9.38
C VAL A 273 2.83 16.11 8.88
N ASP A 274 3.77 15.89 7.94
CA ASP A 274 4.48 16.93 7.20
C ASP A 274 5.19 17.97 8.11
N ILE A 275 5.99 17.47 9.05
CA ILE A 275 6.77 18.28 10.00
C ILE A 275 7.98 18.91 9.30
N PRO A 276 8.17 20.24 9.39
CA PRO A 276 9.34 20.91 8.85
C PRO A 276 10.63 20.35 9.44
N GLY A 277 11.58 19.98 8.58
CA GLY A 277 12.90 19.48 8.99
C GLY A 277 12.96 17.98 9.29
N LEU A 278 11.83 17.26 9.27
CA LEU A 278 11.78 15.80 9.35
C LEU A 278 11.43 15.21 7.98
N TYR A 279 12.34 14.43 7.42
CA TYR A 279 12.24 13.90 6.06
C TYR A 279 12.07 12.39 6.07
N THR A 280 11.39 11.89 5.06
CA THR A 280 11.21 10.45 4.82
C THR A 280 11.68 10.13 3.41
N LEU A 281 12.10 8.89 3.18
CA LEU A 281 12.48 8.44 1.86
C LEU A 281 11.27 8.26 0.94
N GLY A 282 11.52 8.34 -0.36
CA GLY A 282 10.59 7.81 -1.35
C GLY A 282 10.59 6.30 -1.25
N THR A 283 9.50 5.70 -0.75
CA THR A 283 9.36 4.25 -0.60
C THR A 283 8.23 3.74 -1.50
N VAL A 284 8.53 2.72 -2.31
CA VAL A 284 7.54 2.01 -3.15
C VAL A 284 7.73 0.51 -2.95
N VAL A 285 6.62 -0.22 -2.80
CA VAL A 285 6.63 -1.68 -2.67
C VAL A 285 5.99 -2.28 -3.92
N ILE A 286 6.74 -3.13 -4.63
CA ILE A 286 6.33 -3.73 -5.89
C ILE A 286 6.21 -5.25 -5.71
N ASP A 287 5.06 -5.82 -6.06
CA ASP A 287 4.88 -7.28 -6.18
C ASP A 287 4.99 -7.65 -7.68
N TYR A 288 5.95 -8.50 -8.06
CA TYR A 288 6.14 -8.94 -9.44
C TYR A 288 6.66 -10.40 -9.50
N ARG A 289 6.00 -11.25 -10.31
CA ARG A 289 6.35 -12.69 -10.49
C ARG A 289 6.53 -13.46 -9.17
N GLY A 290 5.73 -13.15 -8.16
CA GLY A 290 5.81 -13.77 -6.84
C GLY A 290 6.84 -13.15 -5.89
N TYR A 291 7.72 -12.28 -6.37
CA TYR A 291 8.68 -11.54 -5.55
C TYR A 291 8.08 -10.23 -5.05
N ARG A 292 8.44 -9.83 -3.83
CA ARG A 292 8.23 -8.48 -3.32
C ARG A 292 9.55 -7.74 -3.35
N VAL A 293 9.56 -6.58 -3.98
CA VAL A 293 10.70 -5.68 -4.08
C VAL A 293 10.35 -4.37 -3.38
N THR A 294 11.22 -3.94 -2.48
CA THR A 294 11.16 -2.61 -1.87
C THR A 294 12.11 -1.71 -2.63
N ALA A 295 11.59 -0.58 -3.12
CA ALA A 295 12.36 0.44 -3.83
C ALA A 295 12.39 1.71 -2.99
N GLN A 296 13.59 2.20 -2.68
CA GLN A 296 13.81 3.36 -1.82
C GLN A 296 14.78 4.36 -2.47
N SER A 297 14.52 5.66 -2.27
CA SER A 297 15.49 6.71 -2.61
C SER A 297 16.72 6.63 -1.70
N ILE A 298 17.90 7.01 -2.20
CA ILE A 298 19.16 6.89 -1.45
C ILE A 298 19.42 8.17 -0.65
N ILE A 299 19.87 8.03 0.60
CA ILE A 299 20.31 9.17 1.42
C ILE A 299 21.70 9.62 0.95
N PRO A 300 21.92 10.92 0.70
CA PRO A 300 23.25 11.44 0.37
C PRO A 300 24.27 11.11 1.46
N GLY A 301 25.39 10.48 1.08
CA GLY A 301 26.50 10.13 1.98
C GLY A 301 26.49 8.72 2.57
N ILE A 302 25.36 7.99 2.52
CA ILE A 302 25.25 6.68 3.20
C ILE A 302 26.12 5.58 2.59
N LEU A 303 26.47 5.70 1.30
CA LEU A 303 27.31 4.73 0.59
C LEU A 303 28.81 5.08 0.66
N GLU A 304 29.16 6.23 1.23
CA GLU A 304 30.55 6.67 1.37
C GLU A 304 31.15 5.98 2.62
N ARG A 305 32.33 5.36 2.45
CA ARG A 305 32.96 4.49 3.47
C ARG A 305 33.37 5.22 4.77
N GLU A 306 33.27 6.54 4.83
CA GLU A 306 33.74 7.35 5.96
C GLU A 306 32.71 7.50 7.10
N GLN A 307 31.46 7.07 6.92
CA GLN A 307 30.43 7.10 7.97
C GLN A 307 30.21 5.71 8.61
N GLU A 308 31.07 5.32 9.55
CA GLU A 308 30.92 4.04 10.27
C GLU A 308 29.71 4.01 11.24
N GLN A 309 29.13 5.16 11.60
CA GLN A 309 27.91 5.25 12.42
C GLN A 309 26.94 6.33 11.89
N SER A 310 26.19 6.02 10.84
CA SER A 310 25.20 6.96 10.28
C SER A 310 23.92 7.08 11.12
N VAL A 311 23.65 6.12 12.01
CA VAL A 311 22.42 6.11 12.83
C VAL A 311 22.65 6.88 14.13
N VAL A 312 21.95 8.00 14.28
CA VAL A 312 22.05 8.92 15.44
C VAL A 312 20.84 8.85 16.37
N TYR A 313 19.81 8.10 15.99
CA TYR A 313 18.59 7.91 16.77
C TYR A 313 18.03 6.49 16.51
N GLY A 314 17.62 5.80 17.57
CA GLY A 314 17.09 4.43 17.51
C GLY A 314 18.15 3.36 17.68
N SER A 315 17.90 2.18 17.11
CA SER A 315 18.79 1.01 17.23
C SER A 315 19.07 0.34 15.89
N ILE A 316 20.29 -0.20 15.76
CA ILE A 316 20.69 -1.07 14.64
C ILE A 316 20.62 -2.56 14.99
N ASP A 317 20.59 -2.89 16.29
CA ASP A 317 20.76 -4.25 16.83
C ASP A 317 19.55 -4.69 17.68
N PHE A 318 18.34 -4.30 17.28
CA PHE A 318 17.06 -4.63 17.96
C PHE A 318 16.99 -4.23 19.44
N GLY A 319 17.49 -3.05 19.77
CA GLY A 319 17.40 -2.49 21.12
C GLY A 319 18.57 -2.81 22.04
N LYS A 320 19.59 -3.53 21.56
CA LYS A 320 20.86 -3.70 22.29
C LYS A 320 21.60 -2.37 22.43
N THR A 321 21.83 -1.72 21.29
CA THR A 321 22.44 -0.40 21.17
C THR A 321 21.37 0.61 20.80
N VAL A 322 20.90 1.37 21.78
CA VAL A 322 19.93 2.45 21.56
C VAL A 322 20.66 3.79 21.69
N ILE A 323 20.34 4.73 20.80
CA ILE A 323 20.90 6.08 20.82
C ILE A 323 19.74 7.08 20.63
N SER A 324 19.84 8.25 21.26
CA SER A 324 18.89 9.35 21.08
C SER A 324 19.62 10.64 20.72
N HIS A 325 18.99 11.52 19.94
CA HIS A 325 19.55 12.80 19.55
C HIS A 325 18.56 13.94 19.86
N PRO A 326 18.98 15.06 20.50
CA PRO A 326 18.07 16.12 20.96
C PRO A 326 17.16 16.69 19.86
N LYS A 327 17.73 16.99 18.69
CA LYS A 327 16.94 17.50 17.55
C LYS A 327 15.91 16.50 17.03
N TYR A 328 16.19 15.19 17.11
CA TYR A 328 15.20 14.16 16.76
C TYR A 328 14.11 14.09 17.82
N MET A 329 14.44 14.24 19.11
CA MET A 329 13.44 14.30 20.17
C MET A 329 12.44 15.44 19.95
N ASP A 330 12.90 16.63 19.58
CA ASP A 330 12.02 17.78 19.30
C ASP A 330 11.11 17.51 18.08
N LEU A 331 11.68 17.05 16.97
CA LEU A 331 10.94 16.76 15.74
C LEU A 331 9.93 15.63 15.94
N LEU A 332 10.33 14.56 16.62
CA LEU A 332 9.49 13.39 16.84
C LEU A 332 8.47 13.58 17.95
N ASN A 333 8.72 14.43 18.94
CA ASN A 333 7.71 14.76 19.94
C ASN A 333 6.52 15.50 19.30
N ASN A 334 6.81 16.44 18.38
CA ASN A 334 5.77 17.09 17.57
C ASN A 334 4.99 16.08 16.70
N ALA A 335 5.68 15.06 16.15
CA ALA A 335 5.05 13.98 15.40
C ALA A 335 4.17 13.11 16.30
N ALA A 336 4.71 12.71 17.45
CA ALA A 336 4.11 11.77 18.38
C ALA A 336 2.75 12.26 18.91
N GLN A 337 2.58 13.57 19.12
CA GLN A 337 1.30 14.16 19.51
C GLN A 337 0.19 13.93 18.48
N GLN A 338 0.51 14.07 17.18
CA GLN A 338 -0.43 13.83 16.09
C GLN A 338 -0.66 12.34 15.85
N LEU A 339 0.40 11.54 15.97
CA LEU A 339 0.38 10.08 15.75
C LEU A 339 -0.14 9.29 16.95
N LYS A 340 -0.48 9.97 18.05
CA LYS A 340 -0.87 9.36 19.32
C LYS A 340 0.18 8.38 19.84
N MET A 341 1.46 8.68 19.63
CA MET A 341 2.59 7.89 20.15
C MET A 341 3.02 8.42 21.51
N LEU A 342 3.29 7.50 22.44
CA LEU A 342 3.73 7.80 23.79
C LEU A 342 5.27 7.80 23.84
N PRO A 343 5.92 8.90 24.24
CA PRO A 343 7.33 8.90 24.59
C PRO A 343 7.58 7.91 25.73
N HIS A 344 8.61 7.08 25.58
CA HIS A 344 8.91 6.02 26.54
C HIS A 344 10.41 5.86 26.72
N LYS A 345 10.81 5.25 27.83
CA LYS A 345 12.21 5.02 28.20
C LYS A 345 12.57 3.55 28.08
N VAL A 346 13.72 3.28 27.46
CA VAL A 346 14.28 1.93 27.28
C VAL A 346 15.68 1.85 27.87
N LEU A 347 16.06 0.67 28.34
CA LEU A 347 17.40 0.36 28.80
C LEU A 347 18.22 -0.23 27.65
N ASN A 348 19.39 0.36 27.40
CA ASN A 348 20.36 -0.25 26.49
C ASN A 348 21.11 -1.41 27.19
N ASP A 349 22.00 -2.10 26.46
CA ASP A 349 22.80 -3.20 27.03
C ASP A 349 23.74 -2.78 28.18
N LYS A 350 24.05 -1.48 28.28
CA LYS A 350 24.82 -0.90 29.39
C LYS A 350 23.95 -0.49 30.58
N ASN A 351 22.64 -0.78 30.53
CA ASN A 351 21.61 -0.35 31.49
C ASN A 351 21.49 1.18 31.62
N GLU A 352 21.81 1.94 30.57
CA GLU A 352 21.56 3.38 30.51
C GLU A 352 20.12 3.62 30.04
N GLU A 353 19.44 4.55 30.71
CA GLU A 353 18.08 4.97 30.35
C GLU A 353 18.11 5.92 29.15
N ILE A 354 17.39 5.57 28.10
CA ILE A 354 17.27 6.40 26.89
C ILE A 354 15.80 6.64 26.60
N GLU A 355 15.45 7.90 26.41
CA GLU A 355 14.10 8.31 26.05
C GLU A 355 13.93 8.34 24.53
N LEU A 356 12.81 7.79 24.04
CA LEU A 356 12.45 7.74 22.64
C LEU A 356 11.00 8.19 22.42
N CYS A 357 10.79 9.00 21.38
CA CYS A 357 9.47 9.41 20.90
C CYS A 357 8.91 8.53 19.77
N SER A 358 9.62 7.47 19.37
CA SER A 358 9.23 6.53 18.33
C SER A 358 9.71 5.12 18.68
N SER A 359 9.49 4.13 17.80
CA SER A 359 9.92 2.76 18.10
C SER A 359 11.45 2.64 18.19
N VAL A 360 11.94 1.73 19.02
CA VAL A 360 13.38 1.38 19.11
C VAL A 360 13.98 0.98 17.76
N GLU A 361 13.18 0.35 16.88
CA GLU A 361 13.62 -0.08 15.55
C GLU A 361 13.68 1.08 14.53
N CYS A 362 13.05 2.23 14.81
CA CYS A 362 13.10 3.39 13.92
C CYS A 362 14.50 3.97 13.91
N LYS A 363 15.06 4.23 12.72
CA LYS A 363 16.41 4.80 12.56
C LYS A 363 16.34 6.24 12.13
N GLY A 364 17.05 7.12 12.85
CA GLY A 364 17.31 8.49 12.44
C GLY A 364 18.70 8.64 11.86
N ILE A 365 18.80 9.18 10.64
CA ILE A 365 20.05 9.38 9.90
C ILE A 365 20.14 10.84 9.46
N ILE A 366 21.31 11.46 9.61
CA ILE A 366 21.57 12.81 9.11
C ILE A 366 22.33 12.66 7.79
N GLY A 367 21.73 13.12 6.69
CA GLY A 367 22.38 13.07 5.38
C GLY A 367 23.50 14.10 5.25
N ASN A 368 24.38 13.93 4.26
CA ASN A 368 25.42 14.92 3.92
C ASN A 368 24.83 16.28 3.50
N ASP A 369 23.54 16.32 3.14
CA ASP A 369 22.76 17.54 2.87
C ASP A 369 22.28 18.26 4.15
N GLY A 370 22.55 17.70 5.33
CA GLY A 370 22.11 18.23 6.62
C GLY A 370 20.64 17.96 6.97
N ARG A 371 19.90 17.22 6.12
CA ARG A 371 18.51 16.84 6.37
C ARG A 371 18.42 15.65 7.33
N HIS A 372 17.33 15.60 8.09
CA HIS A 372 17.10 14.60 9.14
C HIS A 372 16.09 13.56 8.64
N TYR A 373 16.57 12.37 8.30
CA TYR A 373 15.79 11.28 7.72
C TYR A 373 15.36 10.28 8.79
N ILE A 374 14.08 9.91 8.79
CA ILE A 374 13.56 8.80 9.58
C ILE A 374 13.21 7.61 8.69
N LEU A 375 13.62 6.41 9.12
CA LEU A 375 13.50 5.14 8.41
C LEU A 375 13.07 4.00 9.34
N ASP A 376 12.81 2.83 8.75
CA ASP A 376 12.44 1.59 9.43
C ASP A 376 11.20 1.76 10.33
N LEU A 377 10.13 2.28 9.72
CA LEU A 377 8.91 2.70 10.39
C LEU A 377 7.91 1.55 10.63
N LEU A 378 8.40 0.31 10.66
CA LEU A 378 7.57 -0.90 10.64
C LEU A 378 6.68 -1.07 11.88
N ARG A 379 7.07 -0.50 13.03
CA ARG A 379 6.31 -0.50 14.30
C ARG A 379 5.74 0.86 14.68
N THR A 380 5.42 1.70 13.69
CA THR A 380 4.78 3.01 13.97
C THR A 380 3.45 2.85 14.72
N PHE A 381 2.69 1.79 14.43
CA PHE A 381 1.39 1.55 15.07
C PHE A 381 1.45 0.42 16.10
N PRO A 382 0.58 0.45 17.12
CA PRO A 382 0.56 -0.55 18.17
C PRO A 382 0.31 -1.95 17.62
N PRO A 383 0.88 -2.99 18.26
CA PRO A 383 0.64 -4.36 17.86
C PRO A 383 -0.83 -4.77 18.08
N ASP A 384 -1.33 -5.64 17.20
CA ASP A 384 -2.66 -6.23 17.28
C ASP A 384 -2.60 -7.52 18.10
N VAL A 385 -2.88 -7.42 19.39
CA VAL A 385 -2.79 -8.53 20.36
C VAL A 385 -3.77 -9.67 20.08
N ASN A 386 -4.80 -9.45 19.27
CA ASN A 386 -5.72 -10.52 18.84
C ASN A 386 -5.00 -11.58 17.99
N PHE A 387 -3.84 -11.25 17.41
CA PHE A 387 -3.03 -12.18 16.62
C PHE A 387 -1.65 -12.46 17.24
N LEU A 388 -1.47 -12.14 18.52
CA LEU A 388 -0.24 -12.38 19.26
C LEU A 388 -0.53 -13.24 20.49
N LYS A 389 -0.01 -14.46 20.50
CA LYS A 389 0.01 -15.29 21.70
C LYS A 389 1.13 -14.80 22.60
N LEU A 390 0.76 -14.06 23.64
CA LEU A 390 1.66 -13.50 24.64
C LEU A 390 1.63 -14.39 25.90
N GLU A 391 2.80 -14.77 26.40
CA GLU A 391 2.91 -15.58 27.61
C GLU A 391 2.49 -14.77 28.85
N GLY A 392 1.59 -15.33 29.67
CA GLY A 392 1.14 -14.70 30.92
C GLY A 392 0.12 -13.57 30.76
N GLU A 393 -0.35 -13.28 29.54
CA GLU A 393 -1.34 -12.25 29.29
C GLU A 393 -2.62 -12.81 28.66
N GLU A 394 -3.74 -12.65 29.37
CA GLU A 394 -5.04 -13.07 28.85
C GLU A 394 -5.82 -11.90 28.25
N LEU A 395 -6.52 -12.15 27.13
CA LEU A 395 -7.48 -11.22 26.51
C LEU A 395 -8.79 -11.16 27.31
N SER A 396 -9.69 -10.22 26.99
CA SER A 396 -11.00 -10.17 27.66
C SER A 396 -11.85 -11.44 27.42
N LYS A 397 -12.80 -11.70 28.33
CA LYS A 397 -13.71 -12.87 28.24
C LYS A 397 -14.54 -12.84 26.95
N GLU A 398 -14.96 -11.66 26.51
CA GLU A 398 -15.75 -11.44 25.30
C GLU A 398 -14.95 -11.80 24.04
N VAL A 399 -13.72 -11.31 23.94
CA VAL A 399 -12.85 -11.57 22.79
C VAL A 399 -12.41 -13.04 22.74
N ARG A 400 -12.18 -13.67 23.90
CA ARG A 400 -11.97 -15.12 24.01
C ARG A 400 -13.17 -15.93 23.51
N SER A 401 -14.40 -15.51 23.85
CA SER A 401 -15.62 -16.17 23.35
C SER A 401 -15.76 -16.09 21.82
N LEU A 402 -15.10 -15.10 21.20
CA LEU A 402 -15.07 -14.90 19.76
C LEU A 402 -13.93 -15.67 19.07
N GLY A 403 -13.09 -16.41 19.80
CA GLY A 403 -12.06 -17.30 19.26
C GLY A 403 -10.64 -16.71 19.22
N PHE A 404 -10.39 -15.59 19.91
CA PHE A 404 -9.06 -14.96 19.98
C PHE A 404 -8.31 -15.36 21.27
N PRO A 405 -6.97 -15.34 21.28
CA PRO A 405 -6.07 -14.95 20.20
C PRO A 405 -5.93 -16.02 19.11
N ILE A 406 -5.79 -15.58 17.86
CA ILE A 406 -5.58 -16.45 16.69
C ILE A 406 -4.08 -16.52 16.39
N GLU A 407 -3.55 -17.72 16.17
CA GLU A 407 -2.17 -17.88 15.74
C GLU A 407 -2.01 -17.52 14.27
N HIS A 408 -1.18 -16.52 13.99
CA HIS A 408 -0.92 -16.03 12.64
C HIS A 408 0.48 -16.42 12.18
N LYS A 409 0.69 -16.52 10.86
CA LYS A 409 1.99 -16.90 10.24
C LYS A 409 3.17 -15.98 10.61
N HIS A 410 2.88 -14.79 11.10
CA HIS A 410 3.87 -13.81 11.53
C HIS A 410 3.35 -13.01 12.71
N LYS A 411 4.27 -12.40 13.47
CA LYS A 411 4.00 -11.60 14.68
C LYS A 411 4.05 -10.08 14.43
N LEU A 412 4.31 -9.62 13.20
CA LEU A 412 4.23 -8.21 12.80
C LEU A 412 2.79 -7.72 12.55
N CYS A 413 1.85 -8.12 13.40
CA CYS A 413 0.45 -7.73 13.32
C CYS A 413 0.27 -6.38 14.01
N CYS A 414 -0.15 -5.33 13.29
CA CYS A 414 -0.34 -3.99 13.83
C CYS A 414 -1.77 -3.48 13.61
N LEU A 415 -2.26 -2.68 14.55
CA LEU A 415 -3.50 -1.92 14.44
C LEU A 415 -3.33 -0.79 13.41
N ARG A 416 -4.43 -0.35 12.82
CA ARG A 416 -4.42 0.72 11.81
C ARG A 416 -4.61 2.08 12.45
N GLN A 417 -4.07 3.12 11.81
CA GLN A 417 -4.28 4.50 12.23
C GLN A 417 -5.77 4.84 12.35
N GLU A 418 -6.56 4.46 11.35
CA GLU A 418 -8.00 4.78 11.30
C GLU A 418 -8.76 4.15 12.48
N LEU A 419 -8.31 3.00 12.98
CA LEU A 419 -8.85 2.38 14.20
C LEU A 419 -8.45 3.16 15.45
N ILE A 420 -7.17 3.53 15.54
CA ILE A 420 -6.62 4.25 16.69
C ILE A 420 -7.35 5.58 16.85
N ASP A 421 -7.54 6.31 15.74
CA ASP A 421 -8.29 7.56 15.72
C ASP A 421 -9.74 7.34 16.21
N ALA A 422 -10.43 6.32 15.70
CA ALA A 422 -11.79 5.98 16.13
C ALA A 422 -11.88 5.52 17.59
N PHE A 423 -10.87 4.81 18.09
CA PHE A 423 -10.79 4.39 19.49
C PHE A 423 -10.57 5.58 20.42
N VAL A 424 -9.62 6.46 20.09
CA VAL A 424 -9.35 7.69 20.85
C VAL A 424 -10.59 8.58 20.86
N GLU A 425 -11.27 8.74 19.73
CA GLU A 425 -12.53 9.50 19.64
C GLU A 425 -13.63 8.88 20.52
N SER A 426 -13.82 7.56 20.44
CA SER A 426 -14.81 6.86 21.29
C SER A 426 -14.52 7.03 22.78
N ARG A 427 -13.25 6.94 23.19
CA ARG A 427 -12.84 7.12 24.60
C ARG A 427 -12.97 8.58 25.03
N TYR A 428 -12.71 9.52 24.14
CA TYR A 428 -12.93 10.94 24.39
C TYR A 428 -14.41 11.26 24.59
N MET A 429 -15.29 10.67 23.77
CA MET A 429 -16.75 10.81 23.94
C MET A 429 -17.22 10.22 25.27
N MET A 430 -16.70 9.05 25.67
CA MET A 430 -16.99 8.47 26.99
C MET A 430 -16.50 9.39 28.11
N PHE A 431 -15.31 9.99 27.97
CA PHE A 431 -14.74 10.91 28.95
C PHE A 431 -15.66 12.12 29.17
N ILE A 432 -16.15 12.74 28.09
CA ILE A 432 -17.11 13.85 28.16
C ILE A 432 -18.39 13.41 28.87
N LYS A 433 -18.93 12.23 28.55
CA LYS A 433 -20.15 11.72 29.19
C LYS A 433 -19.96 11.48 30.69
N PHE A 434 -18.86 10.85 31.10
CA PHE A 434 -18.56 10.64 32.52
C PHE A 434 -18.33 11.95 33.26
N ALA A 435 -17.60 12.89 32.66
CA ALA A 435 -17.39 14.21 33.23
C ALA A 435 -18.73 14.95 33.43
N ALA A 436 -19.60 14.95 32.42
CA ALA A 436 -20.93 15.56 32.49
C ALA A 436 -21.81 14.89 33.57
N TYR A 437 -21.79 13.56 33.66
CA TYR A 437 -22.54 12.81 34.66
C TYR A 437 -22.10 13.15 36.09
N HIS A 438 -20.80 13.14 36.38
CA HIS A 438 -20.28 13.50 37.69
C HIS A 438 -20.52 14.98 38.04
N LEU A 439 -20.47 15.87 37.05
CA LEU A 439 -20.86 17.28 37.20
C LEU A 439 -22.34 17.43 37.59
N GLN A 440 -23.24 16.69 36.95
CA GLN A 440 -24.65 16.70 37.31
C GLN A 440 -24.92 16.14 38.70
N GLN A 441 -24.22 15.07 39.09
CA GLN A 441 -24.32 14.55 40.46
C GLN A 441 -23.87 15.58 41.51
N LEU A 442 -22.82 16.34 41.23
CA LEU A 442 -22.36 17.42 42.12
C LEU A 442 -23.35 18.58 42.17
N GLY A 443 -23.93 18.96 41.02
CA GLY A 443 -25.02 19.94 40.96
C GLY A 443 -26.26 19.50 41.74
N ALA A 444 -26.64 18.22 41.62
CA ALA A 444 -27.78 17.63 42.34
C ALA A 444 -27.51 17.51 43.86
N LYS A 445 -26.28 17.16 44.27
CA LYS A 445 -25.87 17.15 45.68
C LYS A 445 -25.90 18.55 46.28
N LYS A 446 -25.42 19.57 45.57
CA LYS A 446 -25.50 20.99 46.01
C LYS A 446 -26.93 21.51 46.11
N ASN A 447 -27.83 21.11 45.20
CA ASN A 447 -29.24 21.47 45.30
C ASN A 447 -29.91 20.79 46.51
N LYS A 448 -29.60 19.51 46.78
CA LYS A 448 -30.05 18.83 48.01
C LYS A 448 -29.47 19.45 49.28
N GLU A 449 -28.22 19.91 49.28
CA GLU A 449 -27.61 20.62 50.41
C GLU A 449 -28.22 22.01 50.63
N ARG A 450 -28.60 22.74 49.57
CA ARG A 450 -29.37 23.99 49.65
C ARG A 450 -30.80 23.77 50.16
N ASP A 451 -31.45 22.69 49.73
CA ASP A 451 -32.77 22.29 50.23
C ASP A 451 -32.71 21.75 51.68
N SER A 452 -31.55 21.24 52.10
CA SER A 452 -31.30 20.83 53.49
C SER A 452 -31.00 22.04 54.39
N GLN A 453 -30.26 23.03 53.90
CA GLN A 453 -29.99 24.28 54.64
C GLN A 453 -31.22 25.19 54.78
N SER A 454 -32.15 25.16 53.82
CA SER A 454 -33.46 25.84 53.97
C SER A 454 -34.40 25.11 54.93
N ASN A 455 -34.21 23.81 55.16
CA ASN A 455 -34.95 23.03 56.17
C ASN A 455 -34.31 23.03 57.57
N ILE A 456 -33.07 23.52 57.74
CA ILE A 456 -32.39 23.64 59.04
C ILE A 456 -32.79 24.92 59.80
N ILE A 457 -33.53 25.86 59.20
CA ILE A 457 -34.08 27.03 59.90
C ILE A 457 -35.39 26.69 60.67
N ASN A 458 -35.99 25.51 60.49
CA ASN A 458 -37.30 25.17 61.07
C ASN A 458 -37.37 23.82 61.81
N ASN A 459 -36.40 23.51 62.68
CA ASN A 459 -36.70 22.87 63.97
C ASN A 459 -35.43 22.58 64.78
N CYS A 460 -35.28 23.26 65.91
CA CYS A 460 -34.54 22.75 67.06
C CYS A 460 -35.52 21.95 67.93
N ASN A 461 -35.20 20.70 68.28
CA ASN A 461 -35.28 20.17 69.66
C ASN A 461 -34.91 18.67 69.75
N ALA A 462 -34.22 18.35 70.85
CA ALA A 462 -34.06 17.04 71.50
C ALA A 462 -32.87 16.12 71.10
N ILE A 463 -31.74 16.36 71.78
CA ILE A 463 -30.98 15.46 72.70
C ILE A 463 -30.40 14.11 72.19
N GLU A 464 -29.06 14.07 72.23
CA GLU A 464 -28.08 13.04 72.66
C GLU A 464 -28.49 11.54 72.72
N GLU A 465 -27.70 10.66 72.08
CA GLU A 465 -26.80 9.70 72.76
C GLU A 465 -25.98 8.79 71.81
N GLU A 466 -24.77 8.46 72.28
CA GLU A 466 -23.86 7.34 71.96
C GLU A 466 -22.99 7.27 70.67
N LYS A 467 -21.68 7.37 70.92
CA LYS A 467 -20.57 6.80 70.15
C LYS A 467 -20.36 5.34 70.59
N GLU A 468 -20.12 4.40 69.67
CA GLU A 468 -18.90 3.56 69.60
C GLU A 468 -18.96 2.39 68.57
N LYS A 469 -17.77 2.06 68.05
CA LYS A 469 -17.30 0.80 67.40
C LYS A 469 -17.32 0.65 65.86
N ILE A 470 -16.20 1.09 65.31
CA ILE A 470 -15.32 0.45 64.30
C ILE A 470 -15.47 -1.10 64.25
N ASN A 471 -15.70 -1.73 63.08
CA ASN A 471 -14.65 -2.29 62.19
C ASN A 471 -15.19 -3.21 61.06
N ASP A 472 -14.49 -3.11 59.93
CA ASP A 472 -14.11 -4.20 59.01
C ASP A 472 -15.14 -4.86 58.06
N LYS A 473 -15.03 -4.53 56.76
CA LYS A 473 -14.62 -5.52 55.75
C LYS A 473 -14.26 -4.86 54.43
N SER A 474 -12.96 -4.88 54.18
CA SER A 474 -12.35 -4.77 52.87
C SER A 474 -12.47 -6.09 52.11
N LYS A 475 -13.05 -6.06 50.91
CA LYS A 475 -12.72 -6.84 49.69
C LYS A 475 -13.91 -6.77 48.73
N ASP A 476 -13.58 -6.50 47.46
CA ASP A 476 -14.42 -6.54 46.25
C ASP A 476 -14.55 -5.16 45.56
N LYS A 477 -13.47 -4.72 44.89
CA LYS A 477 -13.44 -3.51 44.04
C LYS A 477 -13.33 -3.79 42.54
N GLU A 478 -13.42 -5.05 42.10
CA GLU A 478 -13.37 -5.41 40.67
C GLU A 478 -14.73 -5.73 40.04
N TYR A 479 -15.81 -5.78 40.82
CA TYR A 479 -17.16 -6.10 40.32
C TYR A 479 -18.11 -4.89 40.20
N GLU A 480 -17.82 -3.74 40.81
CA GLU A 480 -18.70 -2.55 40.73
C GLU A 480 -18.59 -1.79 39.40
N SER A 481 -17.47 -1.87 38.68
CA SER A 481 -17.23 -1.08 37.46
C SER A 481 -18.02 -1.55 36.24
N LYS A 482 -18.50 -2.81 36.22
CA LYS A 482 -19.35 -3.31 35.12
C LYS A 482 -20.84 -3.03 35.35
N GLU A 483 -21.31 -3.08 36.60
CA GLU A 483 -22.71 -2.79 36.93
C GLU A 483 -23.06 -1.29 36.78
N GLU A 484 -22.12 -0.38 37.04
CA GLU A 484 -22.33 1.06 36.78
C GLU A 484 -22.38 1.38 35.27
N VAL A 485 -21.59 0.66 34.45
CA VAL A 485 -21.58 0.81 32.98
C VAL A 485 -22.87 0.28 32.35
N GLU A 486 -23.40 -0.84 32.82
CA GLU A 486 -24.68 -1.38 32.36
C GLU A 486 -25.88 -0.53 32.81
N LYS A 487 -25.91 -0.05 34.06
CA LYS A 487 -26.97 0.86 34.56
C LYS A 487 -27.00 2.21 33.82
N MET A 488 -25.85 2.80 33.48
CA MET A 488 -25.78 4.08 32.76
C MET A 488 -26.17 4.00 31.28
N SER A 489 -26.02 2.83 30.65
CA SER A 489 -26.46 2.61 29.26
C SER A 489 -27.98 2.64 29.09
N GLN A 490 -28.73 2.41 30.16
CA GLN A 490 -30.20 2.39 30.17
C GLN A 490 -30.84 3.72 30.62
N GLU A 491 -30.14 4.61 31.34
CA GLU A 491 -30.75 5.79 31.98
C GLU A 491 -30.32 7.18 31.44
N SER A 492 -29.37 7.30 30.49
CA SER A 492 -28.89 8.63 30.03
C SER A 492 -29.34 9.00 28.60
N SER A 493 -30.51 9.63 28.48
CA SER A 493 -31.02 10.24 27.24
C SER A 493 -30.46 11.65 26.98
N MET A 494 -29.15 11.86 27.13
CA MET A 494 -28.51 13.17 26.93
C MET A 494 -27.90 13.26 25.53
N GLU A 495 -28.30 14.26 24.74
CA GLU A 495 -27.72 14.51 23.43
C GLU A 495 -26.26 14.99 23.53
N HIS A 496 -25.41 14.50 22.62
CA HIS A 496 -23.97 14.74 22.62
C HIS A 496 -23.59 16.24 22.58
N ALA A 497 -24.34 17.04 21.83
CA ALA A 497 -24.10 18.48 21.72
C ALA A 497 -24.31 19.21 23.06
N ASP A 498 -25.25 18.72 23.88
CA ASP A 498 -25.57 19.33 25.16
C ASP A 498 -24.53 18.95 26.23
N ALA A 499 -24.09 17.68 26.25
CA ALA A 499 -23.00 17.25 27.13
C ALA A 499 -21.70 18.03 26.87
N LYS A 500 -21.36 18.27 25.59
CA LYS A 500 -20.18 19.04 25.20
C LYS A 500 -20.28 20.51 25.64
N LYS A 501 -21.42 21.17 25.42
CA LYS A 501 -21.66 22.56 25.87
C LYS A 501 -21.60 22.70 27.40
N ILE A 502 -22.13 21.72 28.13
CA ILE A 502 -22.08 21.72 29.60
C ILE A 502 -20.63 21.63 30.09
N VAL A 503 -19.83 20.75 29.50
CA VAL A 503 -18.42 20.63 29.87
C VAL A 503 -17.64 21.90 29.47
N GLU A 504 -17.80 22.41 28.24
CA GLU A 504 -17.11 23.60 27.72
C GLU A 504 -17.43 24.87 28.52
N SER A 505 -18.70 25.18 28.76
CA SER A 505 -19.12 26.37 29.52
C SER A 505 -18.62 26.38 30.97
N ILE A 506 -18.44 25.19 31.56
CA ILE A 506 -17.94 25.05 32.93
C ILE A 506 -16.41 25.10 32.94
N THR A 507 -15.70 24.51 31.96
CA THR A 507 -14.24 24.69 31.82
C THR A 507 -13.84 26.13 31.56
N ASP A 508 -14.60 26.88 30.75
CA ASP A 508 -14.32 28.31 30.51
C ASP A 508 -14.52 29.13 31.79
N SER A 509 -15.54 28.81 32.58
CA SER A 509 -15.79 29.44 33.88
C SER A 509 -14.64 29.21 34.88
N ILE A 510 -13.93 28.08 34.79
CA ILE A 510 -12.76 27.74 35.62
C ILE A 510 -11.54 28.59 35.23
N THR A 511 -11.34 28.89 33.95
CA THR A 511 -10.21 29.73 33.50
C THR A 511 -10.33 31.21 33.90
N SER A 512 -11.53 31.68 34.27
CA SER A 512 -11.81 33.06 34.69
C SER A 512 -11.65 33.35 36.19
N GLY A 513 -11.14 32.41 36.99
CA GLY A 513 -10.54 32.70 38.31
C GLY A 513 -11.50 33.12 39.44
N GLN A 514 -12.73 32.61 39.49
CA GLN A 514 -13.61 32.80 40.65
C GLN A 514 -13.98 31.47 41.35
N LYS A 515 -13.43 31.31 42.57
CA LYS A 515 -13.69 30.29 43.64
C LYS A 515 -12.79 29.03 43.64
N GLN A 516 -11.85 28.99 44.61
CA GLN A 516 -10.91 27.88 44.88
C GLN A 516 -11.57 26.52 45.22
N GLU A 517 -12.71 26.48 45.90
CA GLU A 517 -13.41 25.21 46.20
C GLU A 517 -14.03 24.55 44.96
N PHE A 518 -14.32 25.33 43.90
CA PHE A 518 -14.87 24.79 42.67
C PHE A 518 -13.80 24.03 41.88
N GLU A 519 -12.57 24.55 41.86
CA GLU A 519 -11.43 23.97 41.13
C GLU A 519 -11.08 22.55 41.60
N GLU A 520 -11.03 22.30 42.91
CA GLU A 520 -10.61 20.99 43.45
C GLU A 520 -11.67 19.90 43.22
N SER A 521 -12.95 20.25 43.33
CA SER A 521 -14.05 19.35 42.99
C SER A 521 -14.11 19.03 41.49
N THR A 522 -13.88 20.01 40.61
CA THR A 522 -13.79 19.75 39.16
C THR A 522 -12.55 18.96 38.75
N LYS A 523 -11.40 19.16 39.42
CA LYS A 523 -10.20 18.34 39.20
C LYS A 523 -10.44 16.88 39.59
N GLU A 524 -11.17 16.63 40.67
CA GLU A 524 -11.56 15.28 41.07
C GLU A 524 -12.57 14.63 40.10
N ILE A 525 -13.49 15.41 39.52
CA ILE A 525 -14.38 14.92 38.43
C ILE A 525 -13.55 14.49 37.22
N VAL A 526 -12.62 15.35 36.78
CA VAL A 526 -11.74 15.07 35.65
C VAL A 526 -10.89 13.82 35.95
N ARG A 527 -10.41 13.67 37.19
CA ARG A 527 -9.67 12.49 37.64
C ARG A 527 -10.46 11.21 37.55
N ARG A 528 -11.71 11.22 38.03
CA ARG A 528 -12.60 10.05 37.96
C ARG A 528 -12.98 9.71 36.53
N ALA A 529 -13.30 10.72 35.72
CA ALA A 529 -13.59 10.54 34.31
C ALA A 529 -12.37 9.99 33.55
N ALA A 530 -11.17 10.53 33.80
CA ALA A 530 -9.91 10.09 33.19
C ALA A 530 -9.57 8.64 33.57
N THR A 531 -9.76 8.27 34.83
CA THR A 531 -9.53 6.90 35.30
C THR A 531 -10.52 5.92 34.67
N SER A 532 -11.79 6.31 34.54
CA SER A 532 -12.84 5.47 33.95
C SER A 532 -12.62 5.20 32.46
N VAL A 533 -11.98 6.14 31.74
CA VAL A 533 -11.61 5.97 30.32
C VAL A 533 -10.19 5.46 30.11
N GLY A 534 -9.51 4.97 31.15
CA GLY A 534 -8.17 4.42 31.04
C GLY A 534 -7.14 5.41 30.48
N SER A 535 -7.28 6.70 30.80
CA SER A 535 -6.30 7.73 30.46
C SER A 535 -4.96 7.41 31.13
N LEU A 536 -3.85 7.68 30.44
CA LEU A 536 -2.51 7.52 31.01
C LEU A 536 -2.21 8.58 32.07
N LYS A 537 -2.86 9.74 31.98
CA LYS A 537 -2.77 10.83 32.96
C LYS A 537 -4.06 10.94 33.75
N GLU A 538 -3.92 11.19 35.04
CA GLU A 538 -5.07 11.39 35.94
C GLU A 538 -5.70 12.77 35.79
N THR A 539 -4.94 13.78 35.39
CA THR A 539 -5.37 15.18 35.39
C THR A 539 -5.90 15.66 34.04
N GLU A 540 -5.71 14.88 32.97
CA GLU A 540 -6.12 15.21 31.62
C GLU A 540 -6.43 13.96 30.81
N PHE A 541 -7.16 14.12 29.71
CA PHE A 541 -7.38 13.06 28.74
C PHE A 541 -6.10 12.85 27.92
N ASP A 542 -5.40 11.75 28.16
CA ASP A 542 -4.18 11.37 27.45
C ASP A 542 -4.24 9.89 27.05
N ILE A 543 -4.56 9.66 25.77
CA ILE A 543 -4.54 8.33 25.15
C ILE A 543 -3.49 8.36 24.05
N ARG A 544 -2.34 7.78 24.38
CA ARG A 544 -1.20 7.59 23.48
C ARG A 544 -0.65 6.18 23.67
N PHE A 545 -0.05 5.64 22.63
CA PHE A 545 0.41 4.26 22.60
C PHE A 545 1.93 4.21 22.53
N ASN A 546 2.51 3.37 23.38
CA ASN A 546 3.91 3.01 23.26
C ASN A 546 4.01 1.86 22.22
N PRO A 547 4.74 2.05 21.10
CA PRO A 547 4.87 1.03 20.06
C PRO A 547 5.65 -0.21 20.53
N ASP A 548 6.50 -0.07 21.55
CA ASP A 548 7.44 -1.11 21.97
C ASP A 548 6.99 -1.95 23.16
N VAL A 549 5.74 -1.77 23.60
CA VAL A 549 5.17 -2.44 24.78
C VAL A 549 5.33 -3.97 24.74
N TYR A 550 5.22 -4.56 23.55
CA TYR A 550 5.38 -6.00 23.30
C TYR A 550 6.56 -6.32 22.38
N SER A 551 7.50 -5.39 22.22
CA SER A 551 8.68 -5.62 21.38
C SER A 551 9.61 -6.65 22.02
N PRO A 552 9.93 -7.78 21.34
CA PRO A 552 10.89 -8.74 21.86
C PRO A 552 12.28 -8.09 21.97
N GLY A 553 12.98 -8.32 23.07
CA GLY A 553 14.32 -7.79 23.32
C GLY A 553 14.38 -6.38 23.94
N VAL A 554 13.27 -5.63 23.99
CA VAL A 554 13.25 -4.29 24.58
C VAL A 554 13.05 -4.37 26.10
N ARG A 555 13.99 -3.81 26.86
CA ARG A 555 13.91 -3.66 28.31
C ARG A 555 13.36 -2.28 28.64
N HIS A 556 12.15 -2.22 29.19
CA HIS A 556 11.50 -0.96 29.58
C HIS A 556 11.99 -0.50 30.96
N VAL A 557 12.10 0.81 31.14
CA VAL A 557 12.38 1.40 32.45
C VAL A 557 11.08 1.50 33.24
N GLU A 558 11.03 0.88 34.42
CA GLU A 558 9.93 1.09 35.36
C GLU A 558 10.10 2.44 36.05
N ASN A 559 9.09 3.31 35.93
CA ASN A 559 9.13 4.62 36.58
C ASN A 559 8.87 4.47 38.08
N PRO A 560 9.78 4.90 38.98
CA PRO A 560 9.59 4.80 40.43
C PRO A 560 8.33 5.51 40.93
N ASP A 561 7.92 6.60 40.26
CA ASP A 561 6.74 7.39 40.62
C ASP A 561 5.42 6.78 40.10
N ALA A 562 5.48 5.79 39.21
CA ALA A 562 4.31 5.15 38.59
C ALA A 562 4.59 3.67 38.26
N PRO A 563 4.66 2.78 39.26
CA PRO A 563 5.08 1.38 39.09
C PRO A 563 4.15 0.57 38.16
N ASP A 564 2.87 0.95 38.06
CA ASP A 564 1.90 0.28 37.16
C ASP A 564 1.82 0.88 35.74
N SER A 565 2.69 1.82 35.38
CA SER A 565 2.63 2.53 34.09
C SER A 565 2.68 1.59 32.89
N LEU A 566 3.60 0.62 32.88
CA LEU A 566 3.73 -0.34 31.78
C LEU A 566 2.50 -1.27 31.68
N LYS A 567 1.94 -1.66 32.83
CA LYS A 567 0.72 -2.47 32.90
C LYS A 567 -0.49 -1.72 32.33
N LYS A 568 -0.61 -0.42 32.62
CA LYS A 568 -1.64 0.46 32.01
C LYS A 568 -1.45 0.60 30.50
N GLN A 569 -0.21 0.77 30.03
CA GLN A 569 0.10 0.85 28.59
C GLN A 569 -0.27 -0.46 27.86
N ARG A 570 0.06 -1.62 28.43
CA ARG A 570 -0.34 -2.94 27.93
C ARG A 570 -1.86 -3.09 27.87
N GLN A 571 -2.55 -2.68 28.92
CA GLN A 571 -4.01 -2.73 28.97
C GLN A 571 -4.63 -1.84 27.88
N LEU A 572 -4.07 -0.66 27.63
CA LEU A 572 -4.58 0.24 26.59
C LEU A 572 -4.49 -0.38 25.18
N VAL A 573 -3.41 -1.09 24.89
CA VAL A 573 -3.25 -1.82 23.62
C VAL A 573 -4.30 -2.95 23.50
N LYS A 574 -4.56 -3.67 24.60
CA LYS A 574 -5.63 -4.69 24.66
C LYS A 574 -7.00 -4.07 24.45
N ASP A 575 -7.31 -2.98 25.14
CA ASP A 575 -8.60 -2.28 25.02
C ASP A 575 -8.85 -1.82 23.57
N ALA A 576 -7.80 -1.32 22.88
CA ALA A 576 -7.89 -0.92 21.49
C ALA A 576 -8.12 -2.11 20.53
N ALA A 577 -7.45 -3.24 20.77
CA ALA A 577 -7.65 -4.47 20.00
C ALA A 577 -9.02 -5.10 20.27
N ASP A 578 -9.50 -5.05 21.52
CA ASP A 578 -10.82 -5.52 21.91
C ASP A 578 -11.90 -4.67 21.24
N PHE A 579 -11.78 -3.33 21.29
CA PHE A 579 -12.69 -2.39 20.64
C PHE A 579 -12.85 -2.64 19.14
N LEU A 580 -11.80 -3.10 18.45
CA LEU A 580 -11.90 -3.49 17.04
C LEU A 580 -12.93 -4.61 16.85
N VAL A 581 -12.87 -5.64 17.69
CA VAL A 581 -13.68 -6.86 17.56
C VAL A 581 -15.08 -6.69 18.14
N THR A 582 -15.22 -6.01 19.28
CA THR A 582 -16.48 -5.90 20.02
C THR A 582 -17.33 -4.72 19.55
N ASN A 583 -16.72 -3.63 19.06
CA ASN A 583 -17.44 -2.43 18.63
C ASN A 583 -17.32 -2.17 17.13
N GLN A 584 -16.10 -2.05 16.59
CA GLN A 584 -15.90 -1.58 15.21
C GLN A 584 -16.40 -2.58 14.15
N ILE A 585 -16.08 -3.87 14.28
CA ILE A 585 -16.59 -4.89 13.34
C ILE A 585 -18.13 -4.98 13.38
N PRO A 586 -18.79 -5.07 14.56
CA PRO A 586 -20.25 -5.05 14.61
C PRO A 586 -20.87 -3.76 14.08
N ASN A 587 -20.27 -2.60 14.36
CA ASN A 587 -20.73 -1.32 13.82
C ASN A 587 -20.64 -1.28 12.29
N PHE A 588 -19.53 -1.77 11.72
CA PHE A 588 -19.38 -1.89 10.27
C PHE A 588 -20.47 -2.77 9.64
N ILE A 589 -20.83 -3.89 10.28
CA ILE A 589 -21.92 -4.75 9.79
C ILE A 589 -23.29 -4.03 9.90
N ARG A 590 -23.52 -3.28 10.96
CA ARG A 590 -24.75 -2.49 11.14
C ARG A 590 -24.88 -1.43 10.04
N GLU A 591 -23.80 -0.74 9.72
CA GLU A 591 -23.77 0.25 8.65
C GLU A 591 -24.05 -0.32 7.26
N LEU A 592 -23.63 -1.56 7.01
CA LEU A 592 -23.96 -2.30 5.79
C LEU A 592 -25.44 -2.68 5.75
N LEU A 593 -26.04 -3.03 6.89
CA LEU A 593 -27.48 -3.26 7.03
C LEU A 593 -28.29 -1.98 6.79
N ASP A 594 -27.78 -0.85 7.27
CA ASP A 594 -28.41 0.47 7.10
C ASP A 594 -28.17 1.06 5.69
N HIS A 595 -27.52 0.32 4.79
CA HIS A 595 -27.16 0.73 3.42
C HIS A 595 -26.33 2.03 3.34
N SER A 596 -25.71 2.46 4.43
CA SER A 596 -24.77 3.59 4.43
C SER A 596 -23.52 3.29 3.58
N LEU A 597 -23.16 2.01 3.49
CA LEU A 597 -22.09 1.47 2.66
C LEU A 597 -22.64 0.33 1.80
N ALA A 598 -22.36 0.37 0.50
CA ALA A 598 -22.78 -0.67 -0.44
C ALA A 598 -21.58 -1.15 -1.28
N PRO A 599 -20.69 -1.98 -0.70
CA PRO A 599 -19.58 -2.56 -1.45
C PRO A 599 -20.10 -3.46 -2.57
N MET A 600 -19.73 -3.14 -3.82
CA MET A 600 -20.17 -3.86 -5.02
C MET A 600 -19.18 -4.94 -5.46
N ASP A 601 -17.93 -4.86 -4.99
CA ASP A 601 -16.88 -5.82 -5.27
C ASP A 601 -15.88 -5.95 -4.10
N GLY A 602 -14.94 -6.89 -4.24
CA GLY A 602 -13.93 -7.16 -3.20
C GLY A 602 -12.91 -6.04 -3.01
N MET A 603 -12.69 -5.19 -4.01
CA MET A 603 -11.81 -4.02 -3.90
C MET A 603 -12.46 -2.98 -2.99
N LEU A 604 -13.71 -2.60 -3.28
CA LEU A 604 -14.45 -1.64 -2.47
C LEU A 604 -14.72 -2.17 -1.05
N LEU A 605 -14.97 -3.47 -0.89
CA LEU A 605 -15.05 -4.09 0.44
C LEU A 605 -13.74 -3.90 1.22
N SER A 606 -12.59 -4.16 0.58
CA SER A 606 -11.29 -4.00 1.22
C SER A 606 -10.99 -2.54 1.59
N GLU A 607 -11.36 -1.58 0.72
CA GLU A 607 -11.23 -0.15 0.99
C GLU A 607 -12.11 0.30 2.14
N ASN A 608 -13.38 -0.13 2.16
CA ASN A 608 -14.31 0.18 3.24
C ASN A 608 -13.83 -0.37 4.59
N LEU A 609 -13.34 -1.61 4.64
CA LEU A 609 -12.74 -2.19 5.85
C LEU A 609 -11.56 -1.34 6.33
N HIS A 610 -10.63 -1.01 5.42
CA HIS A 610 -9.45 -0.20 5.75
C HIS A 610 -9.83 1.20 6.22
N SER A 611 -10.86 1.82 5.64
CA SER A 611 -11.36 3.15 6.01
C SER A 611 -11.88 3.21 7.46
N ARG A 612 -12.33 2.06 7.99
CA ARG A 612 -12.75 1.89 9.39
C ARG A 612 -11.66 1.31 10.28
N GLY A 613 -10.43 1.25 9.79
CA GLY A 613 -9.30 0.70 10.54
C GLY A 613 -9.32 -0.82 10.70
N ILE A 614 -10.20 -1.53 9.99
CA ILE A 614 -10.28 -2.99 10.07
C ILE A 614 -9.26 -3.60 9.10
N ASN A 615 -8.33 -4.39 9.64
CA ASN A 615 -7.37 -5.12 8.82
C ASN A 615 -8.03 -6.27 8.06
N ILE A 616 -7.57 -6.53 6.83
CA ILE A 616 -8.10 -7.63 5.99
C ILE A 616 -7.95 -9.02 6.63
N ARG A 617 -7.04 -9.18 7.60
CA ARG A 617 -6.88 -10.40 8.41
C ARG A 617 -8.19 -10.80 9.12
N TYR A 618 -9.05 -9.84 9.49
CA TYR A 618 -10.35 -10.08 10.11
C TYR A 618 -11.45 -10.51 9.12
N LEU A 619 -11.15 -10.57 7.81
CA LEU A 619 -12.14 -10.91 6.79
C LEU A 619 -12.79 -12.28 7.02
N GLY A 620 -12.04 -13.27 7.55
CA GLY A 620 -12.61 -14.57 7.91
C GLY A 620 -13.69 -14.46 8.98
N LYS A 621 -13.43 -13.71 10.07
CA LYS A 621 -14.41 -13.45 11.13
C LYS A 621 -15.64 -12.70 10.60
N ILE A 622 -15.43 -11.68 9.78
CA ILE A 622 -16.52 -10.88 9.17
C ILE A 622 -17.38 -11.78 8.28
N THR A 623 -16.76 -12.64 7.47
CA THR A 623 -17.49 -13.60 6.62
C THR A 623 -18.35 -14.54 7.47
N THR A 624 -17.82 -15.05 8.59
CA THR A 624 -18.59 -15.87 9.53
C THR A 624 -19.78 -15.11 10.13
N MET A 625 -19.63 -13.82 10.45
CA MET A 625 -20.75 -13.00 10.92
C MET A 625 -21.79 -12.75 9.83
N LEU A 626 -21.35 -12.43 8.60
CA LEU A 626 -22.22 -12.20 7.45
C LEU A 626 -23.03 -13.46 7.08
N SER A 627 -22.46 -14.66 7.26
CA SER A 627 -23.17 -15.92 7.00
C SER A 627 -24.46 -16.10 7.82
N LYS A 628 -24.58 -15.39 8.96
CA LYS A 628 -25.75 -15.43 9.84
C LYS A 628 -26.84 -14.44 9.42
N ILE A 629 -26.55 -13.52 8.49
CA ILE A 629 -27.40 -12.39 8.12
C ILE A 629 -27.89 -12.55 6.68
N LYS A 630 -29.12 -13.04 6.51
CA LYS A 630 -29.70 -13.30 5.18
C LYS A 630 -29.80 -12.07 4.28
N GLN A 631 -30.03 -10.88 4.85
CA GLN A 631 -30.14 -9.62 4.10
C GLN A 631 -28.82 -9.24 3.38
N LEU A 632 -27.68 -9.71 3.88
CA LEU A 632 -26.34 -9.42 3.34
C LEU A 632 -25.73 -10.62 2.60
N GLU A 633 -26.56 -11.52 2.07
CA GLU A 633 -26.09 -12.71 1.34
C GLU A 633 -25.17 -12.35 0.16
N TYR A 634 -25.51 -11.30 -0.59
CA TYR A 634 -24.67 -10.81 -1.70
C TYR A 634 -23.26 -10.44 -1.22
N LEU A 635 -23.15 -9.86 -0.03
CA LEU A 635 -21.89 -9.42 0.55
C LEU A 635 -21.10 -10.60 1.11
N HIS A 636 -21.80 -11.59 1.67
CA HIS A 636 -21.18 -12.86 2.05
C HIS A 636 -20.52 -13.54 0.84
N SER A 637 -21.19 -13.59 -0.32
CA SER A 637 -20.58 -14.09 -1.57
C SER A 637 -19.34 -13.30 -2.00
N ILE A 638 -19.38 -11.96 -1.91
CA ILE A 638 -18.23 -11.11 -2.23
C ILE A 638 -17.06 -11.37 -1.26
N ALA A 639 -17.35 -11.48 0.04
CA ALA A 639 -16.33 -11.73 1.08
C ALA A 639 -15.66 -13.10 0.89
N VAL A 640 -16.43 -14.15 0.57
CA VAL A 640 -15.89 -15.48 0.24
C VAL A 640 -15.04 -15.44 -1.04
N SER A 641 -15.50 -14.74 -2.09
CA SER A 641 -14.71 -14.54 -3.31
C SER A 641 -13.36 -13.85 -3.01
N GLU A 642 -13.37 -12.86 -2.13
CA GLU A 642 -12.18 -12.12 -1.74
C GLU A 642 -11.21 -12.99 -0.90
N LEU A 643 -11.73 -13.83 0.00
CA LEU A 643 -10.93 -14.82 0.75
C LEU A 643 -10.25 -15.82 -0.18
N ILE A 644 -11.01 -16.48 -1.06
CA ILE A 644 -10.51 -17.50 -1.99
C ILE A 644 -9.43 -16.91 -2.91
N THR A 645 -9.67 -15.73 -3.50
CA THR A 645 -8.73 -15.11 -4.45
C THR A 645 -7.45 -14.61 -3.77
N ARG A 646 -7.51 -14.17 -2.50
CA ARG A 646 -6.31 -13.80 -1.72
C ARG A 646 -5.49 -15.02 -1.30
N ALA A 647 -6.14 -16.09 -0.84
CA ALA A 647 -5.47 -17.34 -0.54
C ALA A 647 -4.80 -17.94 -1.80
N ALA A 648 -5.52 -17.95 -2.93
CA ALA A 648 -4.95 -18.36 -4.22
C ALA A 648 -3.74 -17.51 -4.62
N LYS A 649 -3.76 -16.19 -4.39
CA LYS A 649 -2.58 -15.32 -4.61
C LYS A 649 -1.39 -15.74 -3.75
N HIS A 650 -1.58 -16.09 -2.47
CA HIS A 650 -0.48 -16.49 -1.60
C HIS A 650 0.23 -17.73 -2.15
N LEU A 651 -0.55 -18.74 -2.55
CA LEU A 651 -0.04 -19.96 -3.17
C LEU A 651 0.61 -19.67 -4.53
N PHE A 652 -0.01 -18.82 -5.34
CA PHE A 652 0.51 -18.40 -6.63
C PHE A 652 1.87 -17.71 -6.52
N ASN A 653 2.09 -16.87 -5.51
CA ASN A 653 3.37 -16.21 -5.32
C ASN A 653 4.51 -17.23 -5.13
N THR A 654 4.33 -18.22 -4.26
CA THR A 654 5.32 -19.28 -4.05
C THR A 654 5.50 -20.14 -5.30
N TYR A 655 4.40 -20.46 -5.99
CA TYR A 655 4.42 -21.19 -7.26
C TYR A 655 5.26 -20.48 -8.33
N MET A 656 5.09 -19.16 -8.48
CA MET A 656 5.80 -18.36 -9.49
C MET A 656 7.30 -18.17 -9.19
N GLN A 657 7.69 -18.11 -7.92
CA GLN A 657 9.12 -18.01 -7.54
C GLN A 657 9.94 -19.23 -7.99
N SER A 658 9.30 -20.40 -8.15
CA SER A 658 9.93 -21.63 -8.64
C SER A 658 9.91 -21.79 -10.17
N THR A 659 9.33 -20.82 -10.90
CA THR A 659 9.07 -20.95 -12.34
C THR A 659 10.13 -20.24 -13.17
N GLU A 660 10.71 -20.95 -14.14
CA GLU A 660 11.64 -20.39 -15.11
C GLU A 660 10.96 -19.44 -16.11
N MET A 661 11.74 -18.53 -16.68
CA MET A 661 11.20 -17.51 -17.60
C MET A 661 10.60 -18.09 -18.88
N MET A 662 11.12 -19.23 -19.37
CA MET A 662 10.64 -19.86 -20.61
C MET A 662 9.29 -20.57 -20.44
N SER A 663 8.96 -21.02 -19.23
CA SER A 663 7.73 -21.77 -18.92
C SER A 663 6.67 -20.92 -18.23
N LEU A 664 6.84 -19.59 -18.20
CA LEU A 664 5.97 -18.68 -17.45
C LEU A 664 4.50 -18.74 -17.89
N SER A 665 4.25 -18.67 -19.20
CA SER A 665 2.89 -18.77 -19.79
C SER A 665 2.25 -20.13 -19.52
N ALA A 666 3.03 -21.21 -19.66
CA ALA A 666 2.64 -22.58 -19.35
C ALA A 666 2.24 -22.74 -17.88
N ALA A 667 3.09 -22.28 -16.97
CA ALA A 667 2.86 -22.39 -15.54
C ALA A 667 1.63 -21.59 -15.09
N VAL A 668 1.42 -20.38 -15.62
CA VAL A 668 0.24 -19.55 -15.29
C VAL A 668 -1.04 -20.19 -15.83
N SER A 669 -1.05 -20.63 -17.09
CA SER A 669 -2.23 -21.30 -17.66
C SER A 669 -2.56 -22.60 -16.93
N HIS A 670 -1.55 -23.36 -16.53
CA HIS A 670 -1.70 -24.55 -15.69
C HIS A 670 -2.32 -24.22 -14.32
N PHE A 671 -1.80 -23.21 -13.61
CA PHE A 671 -2.35 -22.77 -12.33
C PHE A 671 -3.81 -22.33 -12.46
N LEU A 672 -4.15 -21.54 -13.49
CA LEU A 672 -5.53 -21.11 -13.74
C LEU A 672 -6.46 -22.27 -14.06
N ASN A 673 -6.00 -23.29 -14.79
CA ASN A 673 -6.77 -24.51 -15.02
C ASN A 673 -6.99 -25.29 -13.71
N CYS A 674 -5.97 -25.43 -12.86
CA CYS A 674 -6.11 -26.07 -11.55
C CYS A 674 -7.05 -25.30 -10.62
N PHE A 675 -7.10 -23.98 -10.75
CA PHE A 675 -7.90 -23.10 -9.89
C PHE A 675 -9.37 -22.98 -10.34
N LEU A 676 -9.63 -22.81 -11.64
CA LEU A 676 -10.96 -22.40 -12.16
C LEU A 676 -11.59 -23.37 -13.16
N SER A 677 -10.85 -24.32 -13.72
CA SER A 677 -11.38 -25.26 -14.72
C SER A 677 -12.08 -26.44 -14.04
N SER A 678 -13.19 -26.90 -14.62
CA SER A 678 -13.85 -28.16 -14.24
C SER A 678 -13.25 -29.40 -14.91
N CYS A 679 -12.28 -29.21 -15.82
CA CYS A 679 -11.55 -30.30 -16.48
C CYS A 679 -10.50 -30.91 -15.53
N GLN A 680 -10.32 -32.23 -15.59
CA GLN A 680 -9.16 -32.85 -14.93
C GLN A 680 -7.89 -32.43 -15.66
N VAL A 681 -6.97 -31.80 -14.93
CA VAL A 681 -5.66 -31.41 -15.46
C VAL A 681 -4.74 -32.62 -15.33
N HIS A 682 -4.33 -33.20 -16.45
CA HIS A 682 -3.25 -34.17 -16.50
C HIS A 682 -1.91 -33.44 -16.69
N TYR A 683 -0.82 -34.06 -16.21
CA TYR A 683 0.54 -33.51 -16.23
C TYR A 683 0.82 -32.75 -17.53
N PRO A 684 1.28 -31.49 -17.48
CA PRO A 684 1.71 -30.77 -18.68
C PRO A 684 2.77 -31.62 -19.37
N GLN A 685 2.47 -32.17 -20.54
CA GLN A 685 3.51 -32.77 -21.37
C GLN A 685 4.46 -31.61 -21.72
N PRO A 686 5.71 -31.60 -21.24
CA PRO A 686 6.65 -30.58 -21.67
C PRO A 686 6.75 -30.69 -23.19
N ILE A 687 6.53 -29.59 -23.89
CA ILE A 687 6.93 -29.47 -25.29
C ILE A 687 8.46 -29.56 -25.26
N ALA A 688 8.98 -30.79 -25.37
CA ALA A 688 10.39 -31.01 -25.57
C ALA A 688 10.75 -30.34 -26.90
N ASP A 689 11.60 -29.31 -26.81
CA ASP A 689 12.26 -28.61 -27.89
C ASP A 689 12.25 -29.36 -29.24
N GLU A 690 11.43 -28.90 -30.18
CA GLU A 690 11.60 -29.20 -31.60
C GLU A 690 12.95 -28.68 -32.15
N MET A 691 13.74 -27.95 -31.35
CA MET A 691 15.01 -27.37 -31.74
C MET A 691 16.27 -28.16 -31.33
N GLN A 692 16.15 -29.31 -30.65
CA GLN A 692 17.31 -30.13 -30.25
C GLN A 692 17.43 -31.49 -30.97
N SER A 693 16.52 -31.83 -31.89
CA SER A 693 16.46 -33.17 -32.50
C SER A 693 17.21 -33.37 -33.83
N LYS A 694 18.01 -32.40 -34.32
CA LYS A 694 18.75 -32.57 -35.61
C LYS A 694 20.26 -32.23 -35.61
N THR A 695 20.86 -31.79 -34.51
CA THR A 695 22.29 -31.39 -34.50
C THR A 695 23.19 -32.16 -33.51
N SER A 696 22.65 -33.07 -32.71
CA SER A 696 23.38 -33.74 -31.62
C SER A 696 24.11 -35.06 -31.99
N LYS A 697 24.25 -35.40 -33.29
CA LYS A 697 25.05 -36.57 -33.73
C LYS A 697 26.50 -36.29 -34.15
N ARG A 698 27.01 -35.05 -34.04
CA ARG A 698 28.42 -34.74 -34.32
C ARG A 698 28.98 -33.66 -33.40
N ARG A 699 29.42 -34.05 -32.19
CA ARG A 699 30.53 -33.42 -31.43
C ARG A 699 30.70 -34.11 -30.07
N LYS A 700 31.21 -35.34 -30.09
CA LYS A 700 32.01 -35.89 -28.98
C LYS A 700 33.46 -35.75 -29.39
N GLN A 701 34.10 -34.64 -29.00
CA GLN A 701 35.50 -34.58 -28.58
C GLN A 701 35.93 -33.12 -28.34
N ASN A 702 36.59 -32.94 -27.20
CA ASN A 702 37.49 -31.85 -26.79
C ASN A 702 36.89 -30.57 -26.18
N GLY A 703 37.37 -30.28 -24.96
CA GLY A 703 37.75 -28.92 -24.57
C GLY A 703 36.99 -28.30 -23.40
N LYS A 704 37.51 -28.48 -22.18
CA LYS A 704 37.18 -27.71 -20.98
C LYS A 704 37.39 -26.20 -21.23
N ARG A 705 36.35 -25.38 -21.03
CA ARG A 705 36.45 -23.98 -20.56
C ARG A 705 35.13 -23.57 -19.90
N LYS A 706 35.15 -23.47 -18.56
CA LYS A 706 34.06 -22.93 -17.73
C LYS A 706 33.92 -21.43 -17.99
N GLY A 707 32.85 -21.02 -18.66
CA GLY A 707 32.33 -19.65 -18.60
C GLY A 707 31.28 -19.58 -17.49
N ARG A 708 31.39 -18.58 -16.61
CA ARG A 708 30.42 -18.29 -15.54
C ARG A 708 29.08 -17.90 -16.18
N LEU A 709 28.06 -18.73 -15.97
CA LEU A 709 26.66 -18.48 -16.32
C LEU A 709 25.89 -18.23 -15.00
N ASN A 710 24.98 -17.26 -15.02
CA ASN A 710 24.19 -16.82 -13.87
C ASN A 710 23.37 -17.95 -13.24
N THR A 711 23.50 -18.15 -11.93
CA THR A 711 22.88 -19.21 -11.12
C THR A 711 21.40 -18.96 -10.77
N LEU A 712 20.74 -17.95 -11.36
CA LEU A 712 19.31 -17.68 -11.16
C LEU A 712 18.40 -18.59 -12.02
N LEU A 713 18.98 -19.41 -12.92
CA LEU A 713 18.25 -20.16 -13.94
C LEU A 713 18.63 -21.65 -13.98
N SER A 714 19.15 -22.22 -12.89
CA SER A 714 19.66 -23.60 -12.92
C SER A 714 19.29 -24.42 -11.68
N ASP A 715 18.00 -24.51 -11.41
CA ASP A 715 17.38 -25.66 -10.72
C ASP A 715 16.04 -25.96 -11.40
N GLY A 716 16.13 -26.43 -12.64
CA GLY A 716 14.99 -26.79 -13.49
C GLY A 716 14.33 -28.09 -13.03
N ASN A 717 13.71 -28.05 -11.85
CA ASN A 717 12.74 -29.04 -11.43
C ASN A 717 11.36 -28.46 -11.77
N ASN A 718 10.63 -29.08 -12.70
CA ASN A 718 9.24 -28.71 -13.05
C ASN A 718 8.27 -29.07 -11.91
N GLU A 719 8.59 -28.70 -10.67
CA GLU A 719 7.77 -28.93 -9.48
C GLU A 719 6.39 -28.27 -9.60
N TRP A 720 6.33 -27.13 -10.28
CA TRP A 720 5.08 -26.43 -10.61
C TRP A 720 4.12 -27.30 -11.45
N ALA A 721 4.63 -28.20 -12.29
CA ALA A 721 3.83 -29.10 -13.13
C ALA A 721 3.15 -30.22 -12.33
N SER A 722 3.56 -30.45 -11.08
CA SER A 722 2.95 -31.46 -10.19
C SER A 722 1.65 -30.98 -9.53
N LEU A 723 1.33 -29.69 -9.62
CA LEU A 723 0.14 -29.11 -9.00
C LEU A 723 -1.14 -29.66 -9.65
N THR A 724 -2.03 -30.25 -8.87
CA THR A 724 -3.32 -30.77 -9.34
C THR A 724 -4.46 -29.92 -8.77
N PRO A 725 -5.68 -29.96 -9.34
CA PRO A 725 -6.83 -29.28 -8.75
C PRO A 725 -7.05 -29.71 -7.28
N LYS A 726 -6.97 -31.01 -6.98
CA LYS A 726 -7.17 -31.53 -5.62
C LYS A 726 -6.12 -31.02 -4.64
N SER A 727 -4.84 -31.04 -5.02
CA SER A 727 -3.77 -30.55 -4.15
C SER A 727 -3.84 -29.03 -3.96
N LEU A 728 -4.15 -28.26 -5.01
CA LEU A 728 -4.34 -26.82 -4.92
C LEU A 728 -5.48 -26.45 -3.97
N TRP A 729 -6.67 -27.05 -4.12
CA TRP A 729 -7.81 -26.75 -3.25
C TRP A 729 -7.57 -27.21 -1.81
N SER A 730 -6.81 -28.28 -1.58
CA SER A 730 -6.38 -28.66 -0.23
C SER A 730 -5.42 -27.63 0.39
N GLN A 731 -4.44 -27.14 -0.37
CA GLN A 731 -3.54 -26.07 0.07
C GLN A 731 -4.32 -24.78 0.33
N LEU A 732 -5.32 -24.46 -0.50
CA LEU A 732 -6.16 -23.27 -0.36
C LEU A 732 -6.95 -23.31 0.96
N ARG A 733 -7.51 -24.47 1.34
CA ARG A 733 -8.16 -24.63 2.65
C ARG A 733 -7.20 -24.41 3.82
N SER A 734 -6.01 -25.00 3.73
CA SER A 734 -4.96 -24.81 4.75
C SER A 734 -4.56 -23.34 4.85
N GLU A 735 -4.44 -22.65 3.73
CA GLU A 735 -4.08 -21.23 3.68
C GLU A 735 -5.17 -20.34 4.29
N LEU A 736 -6.44 -20.60 3.95
CA LEU A 736 -7.59 -19.88 4.50
C LEU A 736 -7.68 -20.04 6.02
N LYS A 737 -7.48 -21.27 6.52
CA LYS A 737 -7.47 -21.53 7.95
C LYS A 737 -6.29 -20.87 8.66
N ALA A 738 -5.08 -21.00 8.11
CA ALA A 738 -3.87 -20.47 8.73
C ALA A 738 -3.77 -18.93 8.72
N TYR A 739 -4.31 -18.26 7.69
CA TYR A 739 -4.18 -16.80 7.56
C TYR A 739 -5.43 -16.03 8.00
N TYR A 740 -6.64 -16.56 7.74
CA TYR A 740 -7.91 -15.87 8.01
C TYR A 740 -8.76 -16.53 9.09
N ASP A 741 -8.32 -17.67 9.66
CA ASP A 741 -9.10 -18.51 10.56
C ASP A 741 -10.51 -18.83 10.02
N TRP A 742 -10.58 -19.18 8.73
CA TRP A 742 -11.84 -19.47 8.07
C TRP A 742 -11.82 -20.84 7.38
N ASP A 743 -12.81 -21.66 7.72
CA ASP A 743 -12.96 -23.02 7.22
C ASP A 743 -13.84 -23.06 5.97
N LEU A 744 -13.21 -23.33 4.82
CA LEU A 744 -13.92 -23.56 3.55
C LEU A 744 -14.56 -24.96 3.56
N LYS A 745 -15.89 -25.02 3.49
CA LYS A 745 -16.67 -26.27 3.53
C LYS A 745 -16.62 -27.12 2.26
N THR A 746 -16.01 -26.59 1.20
CA THR A 746 -16.00 -27.19 -0.14
C THR A 746 -14.57 -27.59 -0.53
N ASP A 747 -14.43 -28.54 -1.45
CA ASP A 747 -13.15 -29.14 -1.84
C ASP A 747 -12.78 -28.89 -3.31
N ASN A 748 -13.64 -28.23 -4.07
CA ASN A 748 -13.44 -27.92 -5.48
C ASN A 748 -14.22 -26.66 -5.91
N ILE A 749 -13.84 -26.08 -7.05
CA ILE A 749 -14.43 -24.84 -7.56
C ILE A 749 -15.94 -24.94 -7.81
N ASP A 750 -16.43 -26.05 -8.34
CA ASP A 750 -17.84 -26.20 -8.74
C ASP A 750 -18.75 -26.21 -7.50
N SER A 751 -18.36 -26.96 -6.47
CA SER A 751 -19.05 -26.97 -5.17
C SER A 751 -18.97 -25.61 -4.47
N SER A 752 -17.84 -24.89 -4.55
CA SER A 752 -17.72 -23.54 -4.02
C SER A 752 -18.62 -22.54 -4.74
N VAL A 753 -18.73 -22.64 -6.07
CA VAL A 753 -19.60 -21.79 -6.89
C VAL A 753 -21.07 -21.99 -6.53
N GLU A 754 -21.49 -23.24 -6.38
CA GLU A 754 -22.87 -23.58 -6.01
C GLU A 754 -23.18 -23.15 -4.56
N THR A 755 -22.29 -23.45 -3.61
CA THR A 755 -22.52 -23.19 -2.18
C THR A 755 -22.55 -21.70 -1.84
N TYR A 756 -21.72 -20.90 -2.49
CA TYR A 756 -21.54 -19.47 -2.16
C TYR A 756 -22.03 -18.52 -3.26
N ALA A 757 -22.76 -19.04 -4.25
CA ALA A 757 -23.28 -18.27 -5.40
C ALA A 757 -22.19 -17.44 -6.13
N LEU A 758 -21.00 -18.02 -6.31
CA LEU A 758 -19.86 -17.33 -6.91
C LEU A 758 -19.93 -17.35 -8.44
N GLN A 759 -19.14 -16.49 -9.07
CA GLN A 759 -18.97 -16.49 -10.52
C GLN A 759 -17.50 -16.71 -10.85
N LYS A 760 -17.18 -17.79 -11.59
CA LYS A 760 -15.80 -18.14 -11.99
C LYS A 760 -15.10 -16.99 -12.71
N ILE A 761 -15.83 -16.22 -13.52
CA ILE A 761 -15.28 -15.05 -14.22
C ILE A 761 -14.92 -13.89 -13.26
N SER A 762 -15.72 -13.68 -12.21
CA SER A 762 -15.44 -12.67 -11.18
C SER A 762 -14.22 -13.06 -10.34
N LEU A 763 -14.06 -14.37 -10.06
CA LEU A 763 -12.86 -14.92 -9.43
C LEU A 763 -11.62 -14.71 -10.31
N LEU A 764 -11.71 -15.01 -11.61
CA LEU A 764 -10.63 -14.78 -12.58
C LEU A 764 -10.22 -13.31 -12.61
N ARG A 765 -11.18 -12.39 -12.79
CA ARG A 765 -10.91 -10.94 -12.80
C ARG A 765 -10.23 -10.50 -11.50
N SER A 766 -10.76 -10.90 -10.35
CA SER A 766 -10.20 -10.55 -9.04
C SER A 766 -8.78 -11.10 -8.87
N PHE A 767 -8.54 -12.34 -9.31
CA PHE A 767 -7.23 -12.99 -9.26
C PHE A 767 -6.22 -12.29 -10.16
N CYS A 768 -6.56 -12.00 -11.42
CA CYS A 768 -5.72 -11.27 -12.36
C CYS A 768 -5.34 -9.88 -11.84
N LEU A 769 -6.29 -9.10 -11.31
CA LEU A 769 -6.00 -7.78 -10.72
C LEU A 769 -5.09 -7.87 -9.49
N LYS A 770 -5.14 -8.97 -8.74
CA LYS A 770 -4.33 -9.19 -7.52
C LYS A 770 -2.95 -9.79 -7.79
N THR A 771 -2.73 -10.39 -8.96
CA THR A 771 -1.47 -11.03 -9.38
C THR A 771 -0.75 -10.30 -10.51
N GLY A 772 -1.45 -9.40 -11.21
CA GLY A 772 -0.93 -8.65 -12.34
C GLY A 772 -1.03 -9.38 -13.67
N ILE A 773 -1.61 -10.58 -13.70
CA ILE A 773 -1.79 -11.34 -14.94
C ILE A 773 -2.75 -10.60 -15.88
N GLN A 774 -2.35 -10.45 -17.14
CA GLN A 774 -3.20 -10.03 -18.23
C GLN A 774 -3.51 -11.21 -19.13
N ILE A 775 -4.80 -11.47 -19.34
CA ILE A 775 -5.29 -12.54 -20.21
C ILE A 775 -5.83 -12.03 -21.54
N LEU A 776 -5.96 -12.93 -22.51
CA LEU A 776 -6.61 -12.67 -23.78
C LEU A 776 -8.12 -12.41 -23.58
N LEU A 777 -8.63 -11.34 -24.17
CA LEU A 777 -10.06 -11.05 -24.18
C LEU A 777 -10.76 -12.00 -25.16
N ARG A 778 -11.33 -13.08 -24.62
CA ARG A 778 -12.23 -14.00 -25.31
C ARG A 778 -13.23 -14.61 -24.34
N GLU A 779 -14.20 -15.34 -24.86
CA GLU A 779 -15.11 -16.11 -24.01
C GLU A 779 -14.44 -17.39 -23.51
N TYR A 780 -14.41 -17.55 -22.18
CA TYR A 780 -13.85 -18.71 -21.49
C TYR A 780 -14.95 -19.69 -21.08
N SER A 781 -14.81 -20.95 -21.49
CA SER A 781 -15.76 -22.03 -21.19
C SER A 781 -15.29 -22.84 -19.97
N PHE A 782 -15.72 -22.43 -18.78
CA PHE A 782 -15.24 -23.00 -17.52
C PHE A 782 -15.83 -24.38 -17.15
N ASP A 783 -16.98 -24.76 -17.71
CA ASP A 783 -17.77 -25.92 -17.24
C ASP A 783 -17.53 -27.17 -18.10
N THR A 784 -16.71 -27.03 -19.16
CA THR A 784 -16.37 -28.13 -20.06
C THR A 784 -15.41 -29.09 -19.37
N LYS A 785 -15.82 -30.35 -19.16
CA LYS A 785 -15.00 -31.37 -18.49
C LYS A 785 -13.93 -32.03 -19.37
N ASN A 786 -14.05 -31.89 -20.69
CA ASN A 786 -13.21 -32.60 -21.67
C ASN A 786 -12.15 -31.69 -22.34
N LYS A 787 -12.12 -30.40 -22.01
CA LYS A 787 -11.21 -29.43 -22.63
C LYS A 787 -10.71 -28.46 -21.58
N LEU A 788 -9.42 -28.14 -21.64
CA LEU A 788 -8.83 -27.10 -20.81
C LEU A 788 -9.45 -25.72 -21.13
N THR A 789 -9.60 -24.90 -20.09
CA THR A 789 -10.19 -23.56 -20.23
C THR A 789 -9.15 -22.57 -20.74
N PHE A 790 -7.94 -22.67 -20.19
CA PHE A 790 -6.82 -21.78 -20.47
C PHE A 790 -5.69 -22.51 -21.20
N PHE A 791 -5.04 -21.80 -22.11
CA PHE A 791 -3.85 -22.21 -22.86
C PHE A 791 -2.74 -21.18 -22.66
N GLU A 792 -1.51 -21.51 -23.07
CA GLU A 792 -0.36 -20.61 -22.94
C GLU A 792 -0.56 -19.30 -23.71
N GLU A 793 -1.21 -19.39 -24.88
CA GLU A 793 -1.57 -18.25 -25.74
C GLU A 793 -2.56 -17.28 -25.08
N ASP A 794 -3.27 -17.72 -24.04
CA ASP A 794 -4.19 -16.86 -23.31
C ASP A 794 -3.46 -15.91 -22.35
N ILE A 795 -2.20 -16.19 -22.00
CA ILE A 795 -1.42 -15.38 -21.06
C ILE A 795 -0.61 -14.36 -21.85
N LEU A 796 -1.06 -13.11 -21.85
CA LEU A 796 -0.46 -12.06 -22.66
C LEU A 796 0.72 -11.39 -21.94
N ASN A 797 0.53 -11.02 -20.67
CA ASN A 797 1.54 -10.31 -19.88
C ASN A 797 1.37 -10.63 -18.38
N ILE A 798 2.42 -10.33 -17.61
CA ILE A 798 2.34 -10.23 -16.14
C ILE A 798 2.87 -8.84 -15.80
N PHE A 799 2.05 -8.02 -15.16
CA PHE A 799 2.41 -6.67 -14.77
C PHE A 799 2.76 -6.57 -13.28
N PRO A 800 3.68 -5.67 -12.90
CA PRO A 800 3.98 -5.40 -11.50
C PRO A 800 2.79 -4.74 -10.79
N ILE A 801 2.51 -5.15 -9.55
CA ILE A 801 1.52 -4.52 -8.68
C ILE A 801 2.25 -3.58 -7.73
N VAL A 802 1.98 -2.30 -7.90
CA VAL A 802 2.71 -1.25 -7.20
C VAL A 802 1.89 -0.73 -6.02
N LYS A 803 2.52 -0.62 -4.86
CA LYS A 803 1.98 0.00 -3.65
C LYS A 803 2.87 1.18 -3.30
N HIS A 804 2.26 2.35 -3.19
CA HIS A 804 2.96 3.58 -2.90
C HIS A 804 2.07 4.48 -2.04
N ILE A 805 2.63 5.60 -1.60
CA ILE A 805 1.87 6.66 -0.93
C ILE A 805 0.96 7.28 -1.97
N ASN A 806 -0.35 7.34 -1.71
CA ASN A 806 -1.28 8.07 -2.57
C ASN A 806 -1.30 9.53 -2.12
N PRO A 807 -0.58 10.46 -2.78
CA PRO A 807 -0.82 11.89 -2.58
C PRO A 807 -2.32 12.14 -2.79
N ARG A 808 -3.01 12.65 -1.76
CA ARG A 808 -4.48 12.72 -1.74
C ARG A 808 -4.97 13.53 -2.95
N LEU A 809 -5.57 12.83 -3.91
CA LEU A 809 -6.16 13.31 -5.18
C LEU A 809 -7.34 14.29 -5.03
N VAL A 810 -7.60 14.81 -3.82
CA VAL A 810 -8.71 15.74 -3.56
C VAL A 810 -8.63 16.97 -4.47
N MET A 811 -7.41 17.43 -4.80
CA MET A 811 -7.21 18.55 -5.72
C MET A 811 -7.26 18.21 -7.22
N LEU A 812 -7.05 16.96 -7.64
CA LEU A 812 -7.24 16.57 -9.05
C LEU A 812 -8.71 16.43 -9.40
N ILE A 813 -9.56 15.97 -8.46
CA ILE A 813 -11.02 15.99 -8.60
C ILE A 813 -11.51 17.44 -8.73
N ILE A 814 -10.97 18.37 -7.91
CA ILE A 814 -11.22 19.80 -8.05
C ILE A 814 -10.70 20.33 -9.39
N PHE A 815 -9.57 19.85 -9.89
CA PHE A 815 -9.05 20.22 -11.21
C PHE A 815 -9.96 19.74 -12.35
N ILE A 816 -10.46 18.51 -12.28
CA ILE A 816 -11.43 17.96 -13.25
C ILE A 816 -12.77 18.70 -13.14
N GLN A 817 -13.24 19.04 -11.94
CA GLN A 817 -14.44 19.84 -11.72
C GLN A 817 -14.28 21.29 -12.21
N LEU A 818 -13.11 21.91 -12.05
CA LEU A 818 -12.82 23.25 -12.57
C LEU A 818 -12.74 23.27 -14.10
N VAL A 819 -12.22 22.20 -14.73
CA VAL A 819 -12.31 22.02 -16.19
C VAL A 819 -13.77 21.89 -16.62
N ARG A 820 -14.62 21.24 -15.82
CA ARG A 820 -16.07 21.14 -16.04
C ARG A 820 -16.77 22.51 -16.00
N VAL A 821 -16.41 23.37 -15.03
CA VAL A 821 -17.00 24.72 -14.88
C VAL A 821 -16.58 25.67 -16.01
N LYS A 822 -15.39 25.50 -16.58
CA LYS A 822 -14.98 26.27 -17.76
C LYS A 822 -15.67 25.81 -19.05
N SER A 823 -15.88 24.50 -19.22
CA SER A 823 -16.54 23.96 -20.42
C SER A 823 -18.04 24.25 -20.47
N SER A 824 -18.69 24.49 -19.34
CA SER A 824 -20.12 24.85 -19.27
C SER A 824 -20.39 26.35 -19.40
N LYS A 825 -19.37 27.18 -19.65
CA LYS A 825 -19.52 28.61 -19.95
C LYS A 825 -19.43 28.95 -21.45
N ASP A 826 -19.13 27.95 -22.29
CA ASP A 826 -19.06 28.08 -23.75
C ASP A 826 -20.13 27.20 -24.48
N ILE A 827 -21.24 26.89 -23.80
CA ILE A 827 -22.51 26.41 -24.38
C ILE A 827 -23.58 27.38 -23.90
#